data_AF-A0A5C6Y127-F1
#
_entry.id   AF-A0A5C6Y127-F1
#
_cell.length_a   1.000
_cell.length_b   1.000
_cell.length_c   1.000
_cell.angle_alpha   90.00
_cell.angle_beta   90.00
_cell.angle_gamma   90.00
#
_symmetry.space_group_name_H-M   'P 1'
#
loop_
_entity.id
_entity.type
_entity.pdbx_description
1 polymer ?
#
loop_
_entity_poly.entity_id
_entity_poly.type
_entity_poly.pdbx_seq_one_letter_code
_entity_poly.pdbx_strand_id
1 'polypeptide(L)'
;MNISQTQGALDGFNEAEPGNKRGLSFVAWSDSLGNHLDRYYIANTPTQSVSSALQCDCSTERMSFSFTASSATNKIVSVVNEAPNNILEQEEITFQITMNNTSKAVQLENLQLQDDLTSICGGNIISFSPPFIQNSTATADPLLNIGFNGTSDTNIFNGSSGILKINEAITVQFSVVFNQSCIGTNTVDFLATNPLNNTVRSLGSVNVNAFKDSDSDGIPNAIDLDLDDDNDTILDVLEYNGLNPLEDDDADFVPNYRDLDFGVDANGDGIVDIFDFDSDGVPNHFDLDSDNDGILDIVEVGNSTLDTNNNGSTNNNVGANGLDNSVENNDNANAELTYIVPNTDLNGNPDFLDIDADGDGLVDNIEAQLTASYTTTNGVFSATGIDTAYPNGLLPIDTENDGIFDYIDINADNDIRDDSIEGWDLNSDGIPEIVPSNLDADNDGLDDAFDTNNNAVNPTNSQVPTDFPNADDTDTPERDWREIIAIFVIIDAVSVTEGEELEFTISLVTKNDNTLAIESASDIDINFSTSNGTSATEIYDVATAPFDYIGFTNTTFTMPALSQTAKFTITSLEDIIFENDELFALNGSITSNNIINAAIIGIGTILDNDKPPSITMNNSREEEGEDLVHTITISNPCSTPILIAVNTNDNLAISPEDYSELSENLTIEGTVDPSNANTQISFSIVTNNDNLNELDEETLNVIGAVTTINVGLQDLIKTATIIDIDPNPFLAIENITVEEGNSLVFTVKLLNTDLELMQNYLSINLTLETIDDTTSANQDYQSINVVTNILANTSSIIQPVLTIDDALNEDTEALVLQASTNLADVSNMFAATGIGFIKDNDYPNLFSPNGDGKSDVFKISGIEAYPNFKLVIFNRLGNEVYTYTNNGRINPIWWNGTFNGKPVPVGVYFYTLDFNDGSTKPRTSFIQVIR
;
A
#
# COMPACT_ATOMS: atom_id res chain seq x y z
N MET A 1 9.12 97.30 78.96
CA MET A 1 8.11 98.39 78.89
C MET A 1 8.72 99.68 79.44
N ASN A 2 9.03 100.64 78.58
CA ASN A 2 9.25 102.02 79.04
C ASN A 2 7.86 102.66 79.21
N ILE A 3 7.44 102.89 80.45
CA ILE A 3 6.14 103.52 80.72
C ILE A 3 6.34 105.03 80.60
N SER A 4 5.88 105.64 79.51
CA SER A 4 5.85 107.10 79.35
C SER A 4 4.62 107.66 80.08
N GLN A 5 4.81 108.16 81.30
CA GLN A 5 3.79 108.98 81.97
C GLN A 5 3.86 110.41 81.43
N THR A 6 2.93 110.83 80.57
CA THR A 6 2.75 112.26 80.28
C THR A 6 1.79 112.89 81.28
N GLN A 7 2.23 113.08 82.52
CA GLN A 7 1.62 114.02 83.46
C GLN A 7 2.73 114.68 84.30
N GLY A 8 3.18 115.85 83.84
CA GLY A 8 4.22 116.64 84.49
C GLY A 8 4.45 117.96 83.75
N ALA A 9 5.06 118.93 84.43
CA ALA A 9 5.11 120.38 84.12
C ALA A 9 5.73 120.84 82.77
N LEU A 10 5.87 119.96 81.78
CA LEU A 10 6.53 120.21 80.49
C LEU A 10 5.58 120.52 79.32
N ASP A 11 4.25 120.49 79.50
CA ASP A 11 3.26 120.84 78.47
C ASP A 11 2.65 122.26 78.63
N GLY A 12 3.10 123.04 79.62
CA GLY A 12 2.66 124.42 79.84
C GLY A 12 1.21 124.58 80.34
N PHE A 13 0.54 123.51 80.77
CA PHE A 13 -0.85 123.53 81.23
C PHE A 13 -0.94 123.61 82.76
N ASN A 14 -1.62 124.63 83.30
CA ASN A 14 -1.77 124.84 84.76
C ASN A 14 -3.16 124.41 85.25
N GLU A 15 -3.23 123.28 85.95
CA GLU A 15 -4.48 122.64 86.39
C GLU A 15 -5.07 123.22 87.70
N ALA A 16 -4.46 124.25 88.29
CA ALA A 16 -4.96 124.90 89.50
C ALA A 16 -6.02 126.00 89.26
N GLU A 17 -6.27 126.39 88.01
CA GLU A 17 -7.32 127.35 87.63
C GLU A 17 -8.68 126.66 87.43
N PRO A 18 -9.80 127.14 88.03
CA PRO A 18 -11.10 126.44 88.03
C PRO A 18 -11.70 126.14 86.65
N GLY A 19 -11.25 126.81 85.58
CA GLY A 19 -11.74 126.64 84.21
C GLY A 19 -10.98 125.61 83.34
N ASN A 20 -9.83 125.11 83.78
CA ASN A 20 -8.93 124.25 82.98
C ASN A 20 -8.70 122.87 83.60
N LYS A 21 -9.73 122.25 84.20
CA LYS A 21 -9.66 120.84 84.62
C LYS A 21 -9.85 119.92 83.42
N ARG A 22 -8.82 119.13 83.08
CA ARG A 22 -9.00 117.99 82.17
C ARG A 22 -9.78 116.91 82.91
N GLY A 23 -10.98 116.57 82.45
CA GLY A 23 -11.85 115.57 83.09
C GLY A 23 -11.39 114.11 82.88
N LEU A 24 -10.38 113.88 82.03
CA LEU A 24 -9.96 112.55 81.59
C LEU A 24 -8.44 112.48 81.41
N SER A 25 -7.81 111.41 81.90
CA SER A 25 -6.40 111.03 81.66
C SER A 25 -6.33 109.81 80.73
N PHE A 26 -5.26 109.65 79.94
CA PHE A 26 -5.07 108.50 79.05
C PHE A 26 -3.70 107.84 79.30
N VAL A 27 -3.61 106.54 79.02
CA VAL A 27 -2.35 105.77 79.03
C VAL A 27 -2.07 105.31 77.60
N ALA A 28 -0.87 105.60 77.11
CA ALA A 28 -0.38 105.06 75.85
C ALA A 28 0.67 103.99 76.14
N TRP A 29 0.66 102.91 75.37
CA TRP A 29 1.73 101.93 75.38
C TRP A 29 2.16 101.61 73.95
N SER A 30 3.39 101.15 73.81
CA SER A 30 4.01 100.86 72.51
C SER A 30 4.67 99.49 72.56
N ASP A 31 4.48 98.71 71.51
CA ASP A 31 5.23 97.49 71.23
C ASP A 31 5.80 97.51 69.81
N SER A 32 6.36 96.38 69.36
CA SER A 32 6.96 96.23 68.02
C SER A 32 5.97 96.31 66.86
N LEU A 33 4.67 96.49 67.12
CA LEU A 33 3.61 96.63 66.11
C LEU A 33 3.05 98.06 66.02
N GLY A 34 3.39 98.96 66.96
CA GLY A 34 3.07 100.39 66.88
C GLY A 34 2.70 101.02 68.22
N ASN A 35 2.21 102.26 68.14
CA ASN A 35 1.66 102.97 69.31
C ASN A 35 0.16 102.68 69.42
N HIS A 36 -0.27 102.22 70.60
CA HIS A 36 -1.67 101.89 70.86
C HIS A 36 -2.27 102.85 71.91
N LEU A 37 -3.52 103.26 71.67
CA LEU A 37 -4.27 104.15 72.55
C LEU A 37 -5.38 103.36 73.25
N ASP A 38 -5.28 103.18 74.57
CA ASP A 38 -6.01 102.10 75.26
C ASP A 38 -7.14 102.60 76.20
N ARG A 39 -7.72 103.79 75.92
CA ARG A 39 -8.93 104.40 76.56
C ARG A 39 -8.67 105.46 77.65
N TYR A 40 -9.64 106.35 77.83
CA TYR A 40 -9.67 107.49 78.77
C TYR A 40 -10.22 107.08 80.15
N TYR A 41 -9.67 107.64 81.25
CA TYR A 41 -10.10 107.43 82.64
C TYR A 41 -10.49 108.75 83.31
N ILE A 42 -11.56 108.75 84.13
CA ILE A 42 -11.95 109.91 84.96
C ILE A 42 -11.12 109.92 86.24
N ALA A 43 -10.25 110.92 86.42
CA ALA A 43 -9.43 111.07 87.61
C ALA A 43 -10.17 111.91 88.68
N ASN A 44 -10.35 111.37 89.88
CA ASN A 44 -11.04 112.08 90.97
C ASN A 44 -10.13 113.08 91.72
N THR A 45 -8.81 113.04 91.51
CA THR A 45 -7.85 114.05 92.03
C THR A 45 -6.62 114.21 91.10
N PRO A 46 -5.89 115.35 91.13
CA PRO A 46 -4.81 115.67 90.17
C PRO A 46 -3.47 114.91 90.35
N THR A 47 -3.36 113.95 91.28
CA THR A 47 -2.07 113.29 91.62
C THR A 47 -2.16 111.77 91.85
N GLN A 48 -3.25 111.13 91.43
CA GLN A 48 -3.41 109.69 91.62
C GLN A 48 -2.54 108.89 90.64
N SER A 49 -1.57 108.14 91.14
CA SER A 49 -0.75 107.21 90.35
C SER A 49 -1.60 106.02 89.89
N VAL A 50 -1.72 105.84 88.58
CA VAL A 50 -2.41 104.68 87.98
C VAL A 50 -1.49 103.46 88.08
N SER A 51 -1.94 102.39 88.75
CA SER A 51 -1.20 101.12 88.86
C SER A 51 -1.93 100.02 88.09
N SER A 52 -1.19 99.02 87.58
CA SER A 52 -1.73 97.86 86.87
C SER A 52 -2.71 97.02 87.69
N ALA A 53 -2.81 97.21 89.01
CA ALA A 53 -3.82 96.55 89.85
C ALA A 53 -5.27 97.03 89.59
N LEU A 54 -5.47 98.08 88.79
CA LEU A 54 -6.79 98.53 88.31
C LEU A 54 -7.16 97.96 86.92
N GLN A 55 -6.31 97.14 86.30
CA GLN A 55 -6.57 96.51 84.99
C GLN A 55 -7.39 95.22 85.04
N CYS A 56 -7.68 94.66 86.23
CA CYS A 56 -8.46 93.43 86.32
C CYS A 56 -9.43 93.50 87.51
N ASP A 57 -10.63 94.03 87.26
CA ASP A 57 -11.82 93.59 88.01
C ASP A 57 -12.62 92.68 87.08
N CYS A 58 -12.47 91.38 87.31
CA CYS A 58 -13.06 90.30 86.54
C CYS A 58 -14.54 90.15 86.89
N SER A 59 -15.41 90.98 86.30
CA SER A 59 -16.83 90.63 86.17
C SER A 59 -17.55 91.58 85.19
N THR A 60 -17.42 91.32 83.88
CA THR A 60 -18.52 91.29 82.88
C THR A 60 -17.97 91.20 81.45
N GLU A 61 -18.46 90.19 80.76
CA GLU A 61 -18.44 89.84 79.34
C GLU A 61 -17.96 90.88 78.28
N ARG A 62 -17.01 90.41 77.44
CA ARG A 62 -16.69 90.77 76.03
C ARG A 62 -15.66 91.89 75.76
N MET A 63 -14.38 91.49 75.65
CA MET A 63 -13.51 91.94 74.55
C MET A 63 -13.72 91.01 73.36
N SER A 64 -14.35 91.46 72.29
CA SER A 64 -14.42 90.70 71.04
C SER A 64 -13.22 91.06 70.17
N PHE A 65 -12.34 90.09 69.89
CA PHE A 65 -11.51 90.19 68.68
C PHE A 65 -12.46 90.15 67.49
N SER A 66 -12.35 91.12 66.58
CA SER A 66 -13.24 91.22 65.42
C SER A 66 -12.99 90.13 64.37
N PHE A 67 -11.98 89.27 64.60
CA PHE A 67 -11.56 88.20 63.70
C PHE A 67 -11.69 86.86 64.42
N THR A 68 -12.41 85.94 63.80
CA THR A 68 -12.52 84.55 64.25
C THR A 68 -11.18 83.84 64.01
N ALA A 69 -10.74 83.03 64.98
CA ALA A 69 -9.59 82.15 64.80
C ALA A 69 -10.01 80.91 63.99
N SER A 70 -9.21 80.52 63.01
CA SER A 70 -9.46 79.37 62.14
C SER A 70 -8.14 78.72 61.72
N SER A 71 -8.19 77.41 61.50
CA SER A 71 -7.11 76.59 60.97
C SER A 71 -7.63 75.71 59.84
N ALA A 72 -6.74 75.20 59.00
CA ALA A 72 -7.05 74.06 58.14
C ALA A 72 -5.97 73.00 58.28
N THR A 73 -6.39 71.74 58.22
CA THR A 73 -5.52 70.57 58.29
C THR A 73 -5.72 69.75 57.03
N ASN A 74 -4.63 69.35 56.40
CA ASN A 74 -4.64 68.45 55.25
C ASN A 74 -3.75 67.24 55.56
N LYS A 75 -4.26 66.03 55.37
CA LYS A 75 -3.52 64.78 55.52
C LYS A 75 -3.50 64.08 54.16
N ILE A 76 -2.32 63.61 53.75
CA ILE A 76 -2.13 62.85 52.51
C ILE A 76 -1.25 61.63 52.78
N VAL A 77 -1.41 60.58 51.96
CA VAL A 77 -0.40 59.53 51.80
C VAL A 77 0.59 60.04 50.77
N SER A 78 1.85 60.19 51.16
CA SER A 78 2.89 60.76 50.28
C SER A 78 3.64 59.69 49.50
N VAL A 79 3.83 58.51 50.10
CA VAL A 79 4.53 57.37 49.54
C VAL A 79 3.89 56.11 50.13
N VAL A 80 3.72 55.12 49.28
CA VAL A 80 3.51 53.72 49.65
C VAL A 80 4.74 53.00 49.11
N ASN A 81 5.49 52.35 50.00
CA ASN A 81 6.58 51.46 49.59
C ASN A 81 6.22 50.05 50.05
N GLU A 82 6.61 49.05 49.28
CA GLU A 82 6.80 47.70 49.82
C GLU A 82 7.91 47.79 50.89
N ALA A 83 7.58 47.42 52.12
CA ALA A 83 8.56 47.34 53.21
C ALA A 83 9.41 46.06 53.05
N PRO A 84 10.69 46.03 53.48
CA PRO A 84 11.67 45.05 53.00
C PRO A 84 11.82 43.79 53.88
N ASN A 85 12.27 42.71 53.22
CA ASN A 85 12.80 41.42 53.73
C ASN A 85 11.77 40.43 54.32
N ASN A 86 11.42 39.43 53.51
CA ASN A 86 10.90 38.13 53.94
C ASN A 86 9.49 38.11 54.55
N ILE A 87 8.68 39.15 54.35
CA ILE A 87 7.28 39.18 54.79
C ILE A 87 6.49 39.85 53.65
N LEU A 88 5.65 39.10 52.93
CA LEU A 88 4.82 39.67 51.85
C LEU A 88 3.60 40.36 52.47
N GLU A 89 2.90 41.17 51.65
CA GLU A 89 1.61 41.84 51.93
C GLU A 89 1.61 43.04 52.89
N GLN A 90 2.78 43.51 53.30
CA GLN A 90 2.87 44.70 54.16
C GLN A 90 3.38 45.94 53.42
N GLU A 91 2.50 46.93 53.31
CA GLU A 91 2.87 48.24 52.79
C GLU A 91 3.36 49.18 53.90
N GLU A 92 4.52 49.82 53.68
CA GLU A 92 4.95 50.98 54.46
C GLU A 92 4.27 52.25 53.92
N ILE A 93 3.33 52.79 54.70
CA ILE A 93 2.55 53.95 54.33
C ILE A 93 3.11 55.19 54.99
N THR A 94 3.57 56.15 54.18
CA THR A 94 4.08 57.43 54.67
C THR A 94 2.95 58.47 54.70
N PHE A 95 2.60 58.94 55.90
CA PHE A 95 1.65 60.01 56.11
C PHE A 95 2.33 61.37 56.18
N GLN A 96 1.76 62.36 55.48
CA GLN A 96 2.18 63.76 55.55
C GLN A 96 1.00 64.64 55.94
N ILE A 97 1.17 65.40 57.03
CA ILE A 97 0.09 66.17 57.67
C ILE A 97 0.50 67.63 57.72
N THR A 98 -0.25 68.49 57.03
CA THR A 98 0.00 69.94 56.99
C THR A 98 -1.10 70.69 57.72
N MET A 99 -0.72 71.49 58.71
CA MET A 99 -1.63 72.38 59.46
C MET A 99 -1.26 73.83 59.15
N ASN A 100 -2.24 74.65 58.81
CA ASN A 100 -2.03 76.08 58.57
C ASN A 100 -2.98 76.95 59.38
N ASN A 101 -2.51 78.15 59.73
CA ASN A 101 -3.35 79.16 60.36
C ASN A 101 -4.01 80.04 59.31
N THR A 102 -5.31 79.83 59.10
CA THR A 102 -6.14 80.56 58.13
C THR A 102 -6.83 81.78 58.73
N SER A 103 -6.54 82.09 60.00
CA SER A 103 -7.12 83.25 60.70
C SER A 103 -6.72 84.55 60.00
N LYS A 104 -7.67 85.48 59.86
CA LYS A 104 -7.38 86.79 59.23
C LYS A 104 -6.36 87.64 60.00
N ALA A 105 -6.31 87.50 61.32
CA ALA A 105 -5.51 88.36 62.19
C ALA A 105 -5.09 87.73 63.54
N VAL A 106 -5.32 86.43 63.75
CA VAL A 106 -5.19 85.78 65.08
C VAL A 106 -4.08 84.73 65.02
N GLN A 107 -3.17 84.74 66.00
CA GLN A 107 -2.17 83.67 66.15
C GLN A 107 -2.76 82.48 66.92
N LEU A 108 -2.23 81.29 66.68
CA LEU A 108 -2.60 80.05 67.36
C LEU A 108 -1.42 79.62 68.24
N GLU A 109 -1.71 79.21 69.47
CA GLU A 109 -0.76 78.82 70.52
C GLU A 109 -1.16 77.45 71.11
N ASN A 110 -0.21 76.76 71.76
CA ASN A 110 -0.43 75.44 72.37
C ASN A 110 -0.94 74.44 71.32
N LEU A 111 -0.14 74.26 70.28
CA LEU A 111 -0.49 73.46 69.11
C LEU A 111 -0.51 71.98 69.49
N GLN A 112 -1.59 71.33 69.13
CA GLN A 112 -1.77 69.90 69.33
C GLN A 112 -2.21 69.23 68.05
N LEU A 113 -1.50 68.16 67.69
CA LEU A 113 -1.89 67.29 66.60
C LEU A 113 -2.12 65.89 67.17
N GLN A 114 -3.27 65.30 66.90
CA GLN A 114 -3.64 63.96 67.32
C GLN A 114 -3.96 63.12 66.10
N ASP A 115 -3.32 61.96 65.97
CA ASP A 115 -3.55 61.00 64.90
C ASP A 115 -3.83 59.64 65.54
N ASP A 116 -5.07 59.16 65.36
CA ASP A 116 -5.52 57.89 65.91
C ASP A 116 -5.48 56.83 64.80
N LEU A 117 -4.51 55.92 64.91
CA LEU A 117 -4.32 54.83 63.98
C LEU A 117 -5.13 53.59 64.36
N THR A 118 -5.89 53.57 65.47
CA THR A 118 -6.71 52.40 65.86
C THR A 118 -7.94 52.21 64.97
N SER A 119 -8.44 53.28 64.37
CA SER A 119 -9.65 53.25 63.53
C SER A 119 -9.40 52.83 62.09
N ILE A 120 -8.14 52.56 61.74
CA ILE A 120 -7.69 52.12 60.42
C ILE A 120 -7.01 50.76 60.58
N CYS A 121 -7.50 49.75 59.86
CA CYS A 121 -6.87 48.42 59.78
C CYS A 121 -6.67 47.76 61.17
N GLY A 122 -7.70 47.90 62.02
CA GLY A 122 -7.73 47.35 63.38
C GLY A 122 -6.76 47.98 64.38
N GLY A 123 -5.91 48.94 63.97
CA GLY A 123 -4.82 49.46 64.81
C GLY A 123 -3.62 48.52 64.93
N ASN A 124 -3.55 47.51 64.09
CA ASN A 124 -2.52 46.49 64.09
C ASN A 124 -1.26 47.00 63.38
N ILE A 125 -0.47 47.78 64.11
CA ILE A 125 0.76 48.41 63.63
C ILE A 125 1.94 47.52 64.00
N ILE A 126 2.73 47.10 63.00
CA ILE A 126 3.96 46.34 63.22
C ILE A 126 5.07 47.28 63.64
N SER A 127 5.25 48.37 62.88
CA SER A 127 6.24 49.38 63.19
C SER A 127 5.81 50.75 62.67
N PHE A 128 6.38 51.81 63.23
CA PHE A 128 6.23 53.15 62.71
C PHE A 128 7.53 53.94 62.89
N SER A 129 7.80 54.88 62.00
CA SER A 129 8.90 55.82 62.16
C SER A 129 8.48 56.97 63.09
N PRO A 130 9.33 57.41 64.05
CA PRO A 130 8.97 58.52 64.93
C PRO A 130 8.61 59.78 64.14
N PRO A 131 7.50 60.47 64.47
CA PRO A 131 7.07 61.65 63.72
C PRO A 131 8.08 62.77 63.83
N PHE A 132 8.35 63.43 62.71
CA PHE A 132 9.23 64.60 62.66
C PHE A 132 8.60 65.73 61.85
N ILE A 133 9.01 66.98 62.16
CA ILE A 133 8.59 68.15 61.39
C ILE A 133 9.41 68.18 60.10
N GLN A 134 8.76 67.83 58.99
CA GLN A 134 9.38 67.80 57.66
C GLN A 134 9.67 69.22 57.15
N ASN A 135 8.74 70.15 57.36
CA ASN A 135 8.88 71.55 57.00
C ASN A 135 8.04 72.44 57.92
N SER A 136 8.53 73.64 58.24
CA SER A 136 7.81 74.60 59.06
C SER A 136 8.12 76.04 58.67
N THR A 137 7.06 76.86 58.67
CA THR A 137 7.13 78.32 58.62
C THR A 137 6.64 78.97 59.91
N ALA A 138 6.42 78.18 60.96
CA ALA A 138 5.88 78.65 62.22
C ALA A 138 6.87 79.59 62.94
N THR A 139 6.31 80.59 63.61
CA THR A 139 7.06 81.49 64.48
C THR A 139 7.77 80.73 65.61
N ALA A 140 7.15 79.66 66.12
CA ALA A 140 7.78 78.71 67.01
C ALA A 140 7.21 77.31 66.77
N ASP A 141 8.07 76.33 66.54
CA ASP A 141 7.64 74.95 66.39
C ASP A 141 7.17 74.35 67.73
N PRO A 142 6.14 73.49 67.71
CA PRO A 142 5.75 72.71 68.88
C PRO A 142 6.78 71.62 69.15
N LEU A 143 6.90 71.22 70.42
CA LEU A 143 7.67 70.04 70.79
C LEU A 143 6.88 68.78 70.45
N LEU A 144 7.54 67.83 69.79
CA LEU A 144 7.02 66.50 69.51
C LEU A 144 6.85 65.70 70.80
N ASN A 145 5.80 64.89 70.86
CA ASN A 145 5.59 63.93 71.92
C ASN A 145 6.42 62.66 71.64
N ILE A 146 7.40 62.39 72.50
CA ILE A 146 8.25 61.20 72.38
C ILE A 146 7.51 59.88 72.67
N GLY A 147 6.31 59.95 73.26
CA GLY A 147 5.48 58.79 73.58
C GLY A 147 4.48 58.40 72.49
N PHE A 148 4.38 59.16 71.39
CA PHE A 148 3.47 58.87 70.30
C PHE A 148 3.70 57.45 69.76
N ASN A 149 2.65 56.65 69.72
CA ASN A 149 2.65 55.33 69.06
C ASN A 149 1.39 55.09 68.21
N GLY A 150 0.58 56.13 67.98
CA GLY A 150 -0.59 56.09 67.12
C GLY A 150 -1.78 55.29 67.66
N THR A 151 -1.62 54.48 68.72
CA THR A 151 -2.69 53.68 69.32
C THR A 151 -3.01 54.12 70.75
N SER A 152 -2.18 53.73 71.72
CA SER A 152 -2.36 54.08 73.13
C SER A 152 -2.05 55.55 73.43
N ASP A 153 -1.17 56.18 72.63
CA ASP A 153 -0.89 57.62 72.65
C ASP A 153 -0.92 58.17 71.23
N THR A 154 -2.01 58.86 70.92
CA THR A 154 -2.31 59.44 69.60
C THR A 154 -1.77 60.87 69.45
N ASN A 155 -1.18 61.44 70.49
CA ASN A 155 -0.71 62.82 70.48
C ASN A 155 0.66 62.93 69.79
N ILE A 156 0.73 63.59 68.64
CA ILE A 156 2.00 63.86 67.93
C ILE A 156 2.75 65.03 68.58
N PHE A 157 2.03 66.05 69.05
CA PHE A 157 2.62 67.19 69.78
C PHE A 157 2.32 67.10 71.28
N ASN A 158 2.99 67.94 72.07
CA ASN A 158 2.83 68.00 73.53
C ASN A 158 1.67 68.89 74.02
N GLY A 159 0.95 69.54 73.11
CA GLY A 159 -0.23 70.38 73.38
C GLY A 159 0.00 71.62 74.25
N SER A 160 1.24 72.00 74.52
CA SER A 160 1.61 73.09 75.45
C SER A 160 2.67 74.03 74.89
N SER A 161 3.04 73.87 73.62
CA SER A 161 4.07 74.65 72.94
C SER A 161 3.70 74.93 71.47
N GLY A 162 4.50 75.76 70.81
CA GLY A 162 4.30 76.14 69.41
C GLY A 162 3.42 77.37 69.21
N ILE A 163 3.73 78.14 68.15
CA ILE A 163 3.03 79.37 67.75
C ILE A 163 2.93 79.41 66.21
N LEU A 164 1.71 79.37 65.67
CA LEU A 164 1.43 79.68 64.25
C LEU A 164 0.82 81.08 64.13
N LYS A 165 1.51 82.00 63.46
CA LYS A 165 0.94 83.27 62.99
C LYS A 165 0.18 83.08 61.67
N ILE A 166 -0.45 84.16 61.24
CA ILE A 166 -1.29 84.24 60.03
C ILE A 166 -0.50 83.73 58.82
N ASN A 167 -1.08 82.80 58.06
CA ASN A 167 -0.50 82.15 56.88
C ASN A 167 0.76 81.32 57.12
N GLU A 168 1.15 81.08 58.38
CA GLU A 168 2.19 80.09 58.69
C GLU A 168 1.59 78.68 58.70
N ALA A 169 2.43 77.68 58.44
CA ALA A 169 2.09 76.28 58.38
C ALA A 169 3.22 75.39 58.92
N ILE A 170 2.84 74.21 59.42
CA ILE A 170 3.73 73.14 59.86
C ILE A 170 3.31 71.86 59.14
N THR A 171 4.29 71.14 58.62
CA THR A 171 4.12 69.82 58.00
C THR A 171 4.88 68.77 58.79
N VAL A 172 4.17 67.75 59.27
CA VAL A 172 4.70 66.59 59.97
C VAL A 172 4.66 65.38 59.05
N GLN A 173 5.66 64.51 59.15
CA GLN A 173 5.73 63.24 58.43
C GLN A 173 6.10 62.09 59.37
N PHE A 174 5.51 60.92 59.12
CA PHE A 174 5.90 59.63 59.68
C PHE A 174 5.43 58.50 58.75
N SER A 175 6.00 57.32 58.90
CA SER A 175 5.65 56.10 58.16
C SER A 175 5.10 55.05 59.11
N VAL A 176 4.19 54.21 58.63
CA VAL A 176 3.56 53.14 59.40
C VAL A 176 3.54 51.88 58.55
N VAL A 177 3.95 50.75 59.12
CA VAL A 177 3.80 49.42 58.54
C VAL A 177 2.62 48.76 59.22
N PHE A 178 1.61 48.39 58.42
CA PHE A 178 0.42 47.67 58.87
C PHE A 178 0.61 46.16 58.66
N ASN A 179 -0.02 45.34 59.50
CA ASN A 179 0.13 43.88 59.49
C ASN A 179 -0.80 43.14 58.52
N GLN A 180 -1.50 43.86 57.64
CA GLN A 180 -2.47 43.32 56.70
C GLN A 180 -2.78 44.37 55.63
N SER A 181 -3.39 43.92 54.54
CA SER A 181 -4.08 44.77 53.58
C SER A 181 -4.96 45.80 54.30
N CYS A 182 -4.65 47.07 54.04
CA CYS A 182 -5.12 48.20 54.80
C CYS A 182 -6.01 49.12 53.97
N ILE A 183 -7.33 48.87 54.04
CA ILE A 183 -8.36 49.69 53.40
C ILE A 183 -9.15 50.43 54.48
N GLY A 184 -9.09 51.76 54.49
CA GLY A 184 -9.83 52.56 55.47
C GLY A 184 -9.59 54.06 55.38
N THR A 185 -10.32 54.83 56.19
CA THR A 185 -10.11 56.28 56.31
C THR A 185 -9.41 56.59 57.62
N ASN A 186 -8.20 57.14 57.54
CA ASN A 186 -7.54 57.70 58.72
C ASN A 186 -7.83 59.20 58.85
N THR A 187 -8.10 59.64 60.08
CA THR A 187 -8.42 61.03 60.41
C THR A 187 -7.48 61.59 61.46
N VAL A 188 -6.92 62.76 61.20
CA VAL A 188 -6.11 63.53 62.13
C VAL A 188 -6.87 64.75 62.66
N ASP A 189 -6.69 65.04 63.95
CA ASP A 189 -7.30 66.16 64.66
C ASP A 189 -6.26 67.18 65.12
N PHE A 190 -6.36 68.40 64.61
CA PHE A 190 -5.53 69.51 65.03
C PHE A 190 -6.32 70.42 65.99
N LEU A 191 -5.78 70.62 67.19
CA LEU A 191 -6.29 71.56 68.18
C LEU A 191 -5.25 72.64 68.46
N ALA A 192 -5.70 73.88 68.58
CA ALA A 192 -4.88 74.98 69.09
C ALA A 192 -5.72 75.93 69.93
N THR A 193 -5.07 76.81 70.67
CA THR A 193 -5.74 77.88 71.43
C THR A 193 -5.42 79.24 70.84
N ASN A 194 -6.39 80.14 70.82
CA ASN A 194 -6.10 81.55 70.53
C ASN A 194 -5.59 82.25 71.81
N PRO A 195 -5.11 83.51 71.75
CA PRO A 195 -4.62 84.25 72.93
C PRO A 195 -5.70 84.52 74.00
N LEU A 196 -6.97 84.27 73.72
CA LEU A 196 -8.09 84.31 74.68
C LEU A 196 -8.42 82.94 75.27
N ASN A 197 -7.60 81.92 75.00
CA ASN A 197 -7.78 80.55 75.47
C ASN A 197 -9.04 79.87 74.90
N ASN A 198 -9.55 80.31 73.74
CA ASN A 198 -10.58 79.59 73.00
C ASN A 198 -9.92 78.54 72.09
N THR A 199 -10.46 77.33 72.10
CA THR A 199 -10.00 76.24 71.23
C THR A 199 -10.42 76.46 69.78
N VAL A 200 -9.48 76.22 68.88
CA VAL A 200 -9.65 76.12 67.43
C VAL A 200 -9.36 74.68 67.06
N ARG A 201 -10.22 74.08 66.23
CA ARG A 201 -10.12 72.68 65.82
C ARG A 201 -10.25 72.58 64.30
N SER A 202 -9.41 71.79 63.65
CA SER A 202 -9.57 71.39 62.25
C SER A 202 -9.18 69.93 62.05
N LEU A 203 -9.97 69.23 61.25
CA LEU A 203 -9.74 67.83 60.90
C LEU A 203 -9.12 67.74 59.51
N GLY A 204 -8.25 66.75 59.30
CA GLY A 204 -7.81 66.29 57.99
C GLY A 204 -8.02 64.78 57.92
N SER A 205 -8.38 64.24 56.75
CA SER A 205 -8.55 62.81 56.57
C SER A 205 -7.97 62.36 55.24
N VAL A 206 -7.50 61.12 55.19
CA VAL A 206 -7.02 60.48 53.97
C VAL A 206 -7.57 59.06 53.91
N ASN A 207 -7.98 58.64 52.70
CA ASN A 207 -8.26 57.23 52.45
C ASN A 207 -6.93 56.52 52.21
N VAL A 208 -6.78 55.40 52.88
CA VAL A 208 -5.68 54.48 52.74
C VAL A 208 -6.24 53.27 52.02
N ASN A 209 -5.58 52.90 50.93
CA ASN A 209 -5.95 51.79 50.08
C ASN A 209 -4.64 51.11 49.69
N ALA A 210 -4.22 50.23 50.58
CA ALA A 210 -2.89 49.68 50.65
C ALA A 210 -3.01 48.17 50.69
N PHE A 211 -2.92 47.50 49.55
CA PHE A 211 -3.12 46.07 49.41
C PHE A 211 -2.37 45.53 48.19
N LYS A 212 -1.92 44.27 48.27
CA LYS A 212 -1.44 43.51 47.11
C LYS A 212 -2.65 42.83 46.45
N ASP A 213 -2.61 42.79 45.13
CA ASP A 213 -3.60 42.28 44.18
C ASP A 213 -2.74 41.75 43.02
N SER A 214 -2.33 40.48 43.15
CA SER A 214 -1.25 39.84 42.38
C SER A 214 -1.67 39.55 40.94
N ASP A 215 -2.89 39.09 40.77
CA ASP A 215 -3.60 38.74 39.54
C ASP A 215 -4.32 39.95 38.88
N SER A 216 -4.44 41.07 39.60
CA SER A 216 -5.04 42.33 39.12
C SER A 216 -6.56 42.25 38.85
N ASP A 217 -7.27 41.38 39.56
CA ASP A 217 -8.72 41.19 39.42
C ASP A 217 -9.55 42.24 40.21
N GLY A 218 -8.89 42.95 41.14
CA GLY A 218 -9.48 43.96 42.01
C GLY A 218 -9.88 43.46 43.40
N ILE A 219 -9.56 42.23 43.74
CA ILE A 219 -9.66 41.58 45.04
C ILE A 219 -8.25 41.57 45.67
N PRO A 220 -8.12 41.97 46.94
CA PRO A 220 -6.83 41.85 47.64
C PRO A 220 -6.51 40.40 48.01
N ASN A 221 -5.25 39.97 47.84
CA ASN A 221 -4.65 38.70 48.30
C ASN A 221 -4.64 38.54 49.83
N ALA A 222 -5.80 38.64 50.47
CA ALA A 222 -5.96 38.51 51.90
C ALA A 222 -6.74 37.24 52.17
N ILE A 223 -6.27 36.45 53.14
CA ILE A 223 -6.79 35.19 53.72
C ILE A 223 -8.32 34.89 53.66
N ASP A 224 -9.18 35.90 53.53
CA ASP A 224 -10.65 35.79 53.54
C ASP A 224 -11.35 36.52 52.36
N LEU A 225 -10.60 37.09 51.41
CA LEU A 225 -11.12 37.93 50.33
C LEU A 225 -10.88 37.32 48.95
N ASP A 226 -9.67 36.85 48.70
CA ASP A 226 -9.29 36.12 47.51
C ASP A 226 -9.24 34.62 47.81
N LEU A 227 -9.58 33.78 46.84
CA LEU A 227 -9.56 32.31 46.96
C LEU A 227 -8.71 31.65 45.86
N ASP A 228 -8.25 32.42 44.88
CA ASP A 228 -7.55 32.00 43.66
C ASP A 228 -6.59 33.15 43.26
N ASP A 229 -5.43 33.18 43.92
CA ASP A 229 -4.55 34.35 44.02
C ASP A 229 -3.79 34.71 42.72
N ASP A 230 -3.83 33.84 41.70
CA ASP A 230 -3.23 33.99 40.37
C ASP A 230 -4.19 33.70 39.18
N ASN A 231 -5.45 33.37 39.48
CA ASN A 231 -6.54 33.17 38.55
C ASN A 231 -6.36 31.96 37.61
N ASP A 232 -5.64 30.94 38.03
CA ASP A 232 -5.44 29.70 37.28
C ASP A 232 -6.64 28.73 37.37
N THR A 233 -7.68 29.10 38.13
CA THR A 233 -8.92 28.36 38.41
C THR A 233 -8.82 27.24 39.46
N ILE A 234 -7.68 27.12 40.10
CA ILE A 234 -7.43 26.28 41.28
C ILE A 234 -7.70 27.13 42.53
N LEU A 235 -7.96 26.48 43.65
CA LEU A 235 -8.11 27.20 44.92
C LEU A 235 -6.76 27.19 45.64
N ASP A 236 -6.37 28.31 46.26
CA ASP A 236 -5.11 28.43 47.02
C ASP A 236 -4.89 27.29 48.02
N VAL A 237 -5.99 26.81 48.61
CA VAL A 237 -5.97 25.73 49.61
C VAL A 237 -5.80 24.34 48.99
N LEU A 238 -6.17 24.14 47.72
CA LEU A 238 -6.08 22.84 47.05
C LEU A 238 -4.70 22.56 46.48
N GLU A 239 -3.93 23.60 46.16
CA GLU A 239 -2.53 23.51 45.73
C GLU A 239 -1.62 22.92 46.81
N TYR A 240 -2.05 22.98 48.07
CA TYR A 240 -1.30 22.45 49.22
C TYR A 240 -2.08 21.38 49.99
N ASN A 241 -2.93 20.61 49.30
CA ASN A 241 -3.70 19.50 49.89
C ASN A 241 -4.53 19.92 51.14
N GLY A 242 -5.11 21.11 51.09
CA GLY A 242 -5.96 21.70 52.13
C GLY A 242 -5.24 22.62 53.12
N LEU A 243 -3.95 22.87 52.97
CA LEU A 243 -3.22 23.87 53.77
C LEU A 243 -3.46 25.26 53.20
N ASN A 244 -3.70 26.24 54.06
CA ASN A 244 -3.84 27.64 53.64
C ASN A 244 -2.47 28.34 53.72
N PRO A 245 -1.91 28.82 52.58
CA PRO A 245 -0.60 29.47 52.56
C PRO A 245 -0.62 30.81 53.32
N LEU A 246 -1.74 31.55 53.27
CA LEU A 246 -1.89 32.89 53.83
C LEU A 246 -2.31 32.90 55.31
N GLU A 247 -2.53 31.73 55.92
CA GLU A 247 -2.78 31.60 57.37
C GLU A 247 -1.54 31.95 58.21
N ASP A 248 -1.74 32.30 59.48
CA ASP A 248 -0.69 32.59 60.48
C ASP A 248 -0.96 31.69 61.70
N ASP A 249 -0.53 30.43 61.60
CA ASP A 249 -0.92 29.36 62.53
C ASP A 249 -0.34 29.55 63.94
N ASP A 250 0.82 30.19 64.04
CA ASP A 250 1.54 30.40 65.30
C ASP A 250 1.33 31.81 65.90
N ALA A 251 0.65 32.69 65.15
CA ALA A 251 0.28 34.06 65.47
C ALA A 251 1.49 35.00 65.67
N ASP A 252 2.56 34.78 64.93
CA ASP A 252 3.76 35.62 64.91
C ASP A 252 3.76 36.71 63.82
N PHE A 253 2.69 36.76 63.02
CA PHE A 253 2.44 37.66 61.89
C PHE A 253 3.26 37.37 60.62
N VAL A 254 3.76 36.16 60.46
CA VAL A 254 4.33 35.64 59.21
C VAL A 254 3.35 34.62 58.60
N PRO A 255 2.94 34.76 57.33
CA PRO A 255 2.12 33.75 56.67
C PRO A 255 2.82 32.40 56.59
N ASN A 256 2.06 31.31 56.63
CA ASN A 256 2.58 29.94 56.67
C ASN A 256 3.62 29.66 55.56
N TYR A 257 3.40 30.15 54.34
CA TYR A 257 4.35 29.92 53.23
C TYR A 257 5.70 30.61 53.38
N ARG A 258 5.84 31.57 54.30
CA ARG A 258 7.11 32.24 54.64
C ARG A 258 7.58 31.96 56.06
N ASP A 259 6.79 31.21 56.83
CA ASP A 259 7.07 30.93 58.21
C ASP A 259 8.02 29.74 58.35
N LEU A 260 9.30 30.04 58.64
CA LEU A 260 10.32 29.02 58.88
C LEU A 260 10.08 28.18 60.14
N ASP A 261 9.14 28.58 61.02
CA ASP A 261 8.66 27.75 62.13
C ASP A 261 7.53 26.78 61.68
N PHE A 262 6.89 27.01 60.53
CA PHE A 262 5.90 26.12 59.90
C PHE A 262 6.56 24.91 59.21
N GLY A 263 7.61 25.14 58.41
CA GLY A 263 8.25 24.09 57.63
C GLY A 263 9.75 24.30 57.33
N VAL A 264 10.29 23.48 56.42
CA VAL A 264 11.69 23.57 56.00
C VAL A 264 11.79 24.47 54.77
N ASP A 265 12.84 25.30 54.74
CA ASP A 265 13.31 26.09 53.60
C ASP A 265 14.71 25.57 53.27
N ALA A 266 14.81 24.60 52.36
CA ALA A 266 16.05 23.93 52.02
C ALA A 266 16.88 24.73 51.01
N ASN A 267 16.23 25.47 50.12
CA ASN A 267 16.88 26.26 49.07
C ASN A 267 17.38 27.64 49.59
N GLY A 268 16.85 28.11 50.72
CA GLY A 268 17.23 29.33 51.45
C GLY A 268 16.68 30.63 50.84
N ASP A 269 15.60 30.57 50.07
CA ASP A 269 14.98 31.73 49.42
C ASP A 269 13.96 32.49 50.31
N GLY A 270 13.57 31.87 51.42
CA GLY A 270 12.61 32.42 52.38
C GLY A 270 11.15 32.05 52.11
N ILE A 271 10.90 31.08 51.24
CA ILE A 271 9.66 30.33 51.08
C ILE A 271 9.87 28.96 51.70
N VAL A 272 8.83 28.41 52.30
CA VAL A 272 8.86 27.06 52.86
C VAL A 272 8.61 26.07 51.73
N ASP A 273 9.49 25.08 51.53
CA ASP A 273 9.51 24.16 50.37
C ASP A 273 8.20 23.38 50.16
N ILE A 274 7.31 23.27 51.16
CA ILE A 274 5.99 22.64 50.97
C ILE A 274 5.03 23.52 50.16
N PHE A 275 5.35 24.81 49.99
CA PHE A 275 4.53 25.78 49.28
C PHE A 275 5.09 26.21 47.92
N ASP A 276 6.25 25.69 47.55
CA ASP A 276 7.00 25.99 46.32
C ASP A 276 7.55 24.65 45.82
N PHE A 277 6.74 23.98 45.01
CA PHE A 277 6.93 22.56 44.67
C PHE A 277 8.22 22.33 43.87
N ASP A 278 8.45 23.16 42.86
CA ASP A 278 9.61 23.08 41.96
C ASP A 278 10.84 23.88 42.43
N SER A 279 10.72 24.61 43.54
CA SER A 279 11.77 25.42 44.15
C SER A 279 12.28 26.56 43.25
N ASP A 280 11.41 27.15 42.44
CA ASP A 280 11.74 28.25 41.52
C ASP A 280 11.76 29.64 42.21
N GLY A 281 11.19 29.72 43.42
CA GLY A 281 11.08 30.93 44.24
C GLY A 281 9.74 31.66 44.13
N VAL A 282 8.75 31.07 43.47
CA VAL A 282 7.34 31.46 43.38
C VAL A 282 6.53 30.37 44.06
N PRO A 283 5.78 30.68 45.13
CA PRO A 283 4.90 29.68 45.74
C PRO A 283 3.75 29.34 44.79
N ASN A 284 3.30 28.07 44.77
CA ASN A 284 2.27 27.56 43.86
C ASN A 284 1.04 28.48 43.70
N HIS A 285 0.44 29.02 44.78
CA HIS A 285 -0.70 29.96 44.69
C HIS A 285 -0.43 31.31 44.00
N PHE A 286 0.79 31.52 43.50
CA PHE A 286 1.19 32.62 42.64
C PHE A 286 1.86 32.15 41.33
N ASP A 287 1.94 30.84 41.16
CA ASP A 287 2.61 30.15 40.08
C ASP A 287 1.57 29.65 39.09
N LEU A 288 1.85 29.82 37.80
CA LEU A 288 0.95 29.40 36.73
C LEU A 288 1.41 28.11 36.04
N ASP A 289 2.50 27.52 36.53
CA ASP A 289 3.22 26.34 36.03
C ASP A 289 3.96 25.70 37.23
N SER A 290 3.20 25.22 38.23
CA SER A 290 3.67 24.90 39.60
C SER A 290 4.72 23.80 39.69
N ASP A 291 4.81 22.92 38.69
CA ASP A 291 5.86 21.92 38.56
C ASP A 291 6.89 22.24 37.47
N ASN A 292 6.72 23.35 36.75
CA ASN A 292 7.60 23.86 35.71
C ASN A 292 7.90 22.86 34.58
N ASP A 293 6.97 21.94 34.32
CA ASP A 293 6.99 21.03 33.19
C ASP A 293 6.65 21.76 31.87
N GLY A 294 6.12 22.97 31.95
CA GLY A 294 5.81 23.85 30.83
C GLY A 294 4.37 23.74 30.33
N ILE A 295 3.56 22.82 30.84
CA ILE A 295 2.10 22.86 30.76
C ILE A 295 1.63 23.79 31.89
N LEU A 296 0.56 24.55 31.66
CA LEU A 296 0.10 25.51 32.67
C LEU A 296 -0.95 24.85 33.54
N ASP A 297 -1.00 25.17 34.84
CA ASP A 297 -1.90 24.57 35.83
C ASP A 297 -3.37 24.57 35.36
N ILE A 298 -3.83 25.69 34.78
CA ILE A 298 -5.18 25.84 34.20
C ILE A 298 -5.48 24.84 33.06
N VAL A 299 -4.45 24.40 32.34
CA VAL A 299 -4.53 23.42 31.24
C VAL A 299 -4.68 22.02 31.81
N GLU A 300 -3.88 21.68 32.82
CA GLU A 300 -3.82 20.36 33.46
C GLU A 300 -5.10 20.05 34.24
N VAL A 301 -5.69 21.08 34.87
CA VAL A 301 -7.02 20.93 35.48
C VAL A 301 -8.18 20.88 34.47
N GLY A 302 -7.87 20.89 33.17
CA GLY A 302 -8.85 20.75 32.07
C GLY A 302 -9.62 22.02 31.74
N ASN A 303 -9.17 23.19 32.23
CA ASN A 303 -9.83 24.48 32.07
C ASN A 303 -9.18 25.39 31.02
N SER A 304 -8.27 24.85 30.17
CA SER A 304 -7.58 25.58 29.09
C SER A 304 -8.47 26.45 28.20
N THR A 305 -9.75 26.12 28.05
CA THR A 305 -10.71 26.92 27.25
C THR A 305 -11.09 28.27 27.88
N LEU A 306 -10.82 28.46 29.18
CA LEU A 306 -11.12 29.69 29.94
C LEU A 306 -9.99 30.73 29.80
N ASP A 307 -8.77 30.28 29.51
CA ASP A 307 -7.64 31.12 29.12
C ASP A 307 -7.60 31.31 27.59
N THR A 308 -8.13 32.44 27.11
CA THR A 308 -8.22 32.72 25.67
C THR A 308 -7.02 33.47 25.09
N ASN A 309 -6.05 33.86 25.94
CA ASN A 309 -4.82 34.53 25.53
C ASN A 309 -3.55 33.76 25.92
N ASN A 310 -3.68 32.57 26.49
CA ASN A 310 -2.62 31.61 26.82
C ASN A 310 -1.57 32.25 27.75
N ASN A 311 -2.01 32.80 28.87
CA ASN A 311 -1.12 33.39 29.87
C ASN A 311 -1.17 32.70 31.24
N GLY A 312 -1.88 31.57 31.37
CA GLY A 312 -2.02 30.80 32.61
C GLY A 312 -3.25 31.18 33.43
N SER A 313 -3.78 32.39 33.24
CA SER A 313 -4.94 32.87 34.00
C SER A 313 -6.23 32.90 33.18
N THR A 314 -7.37 32.67 33.85
CA THR A 314 -8.69 32.80 33.23
C THR A 314 -8.97 34.22 32.71
N ASN A 315 -9.72 34.32 31.61
CA ASN A 315 -10.20 35.60 31.08
C ASN A 315 -11.66 35.88 31.40
N ASN A 316 -12.31 35.00 32.14
CA ASN A 316 -13.69 35.19 32.55
C ASN A 316 -13.80 36.24 33.65
N ASN A 317 -15.04 36.51 34.04
CA ASN A 317 -15.27 37.35 35.19
C ASN A 317 -15.11 36.52 36.46
N VAL A 318 -14.37 37.06 37.40
CA VAL A 318 -14.29 36.58 38.77
C VAL A 318 -15.29 37.30 39.69
N GLY A 319 -15.63 36.65 40.79
CA GLY A 319 -16.63 37.10 41.77
C GLY A 319 -16.13 38.19 42.71
N ALA A 320 -16.74 38.25 43.88
CA ALA A 320 -16.27 38.98 45.05
C ALA A 320 -15.27 38.17 45.90
N ASN A 321 -15.01 36.92 45.51
CA ASN A 321 -14.15 35.95 46.18
C ASN A 321 -12.94 35.50 45.31
N GLY A 322 -12.63 36.20 44.22
CA GLY A 322 -11.47 35.93 43.35
C GLY A 322 -11.61 34.76 42.39
N LEU A 323 -12.32 33.69 42.76
CA LEU A 323 -12.48 32.52 41.90
C LEU A 323 -13.35 32.78 40.64
N ASP A 324 -13.03 32.12 39.52
CA ASP A 324 -13.81 32.18 38.28
C ASP A 324 -15.27 31.73 38.50
N ASN A 325 -16.22 32.61 38.16
CA ASN A 325 -17.67 32.38 38.32
C ASN A 325 -18.19 31.11 37.59
N SER A 326 -17.46 30.60 36.61
CA SER A 326 -17.81 29.42 35.82
C SER A 326 -17.38 28.10 36.47
N VAL A 327 -16.38 28.14 37.36
CA VAL A 327 -15.85 26.95 38.04
C VAL A 327 -16.31 26.82 39.48
N GLU A 328 -17.00 27.82 40.04
CA GLU A 328 -17.45 27.81 41.43
C GLU A 328 -18.95 27.51 41.63
N ASN A 329 -19.31 27.05 42.83
CA ASN A 329 -20.71 26.80 43.20
C ASN A 329 -21.45 28.04 43.75
N ASN A 330 -20.73 29.04 44.29
CA ASN A 330 -21.28 30.27 44.83
C ASN A 330 -20.20 31.34 45.11
N ASP A 331 -20.53 32.59 44.82
CA ASP A 331 -19.71 33.79 45.03
C ASP A 331 -19.62 34.25 46.52
N ASN A 332 -19.18 33.36 47.43
CA ASN A 332 -18.83 33.71 48.81
C ASN A 332 -17.46 33.12 49.16
N ALA A 333 -16.83 33.60 50.24
CA ALA A 333 -15.53 33.12 50.76
C ALA A 333 -15.48 31.63 51.19
N ASN A 334 -16.52 30.85 50.94
CA ASN A 334 -16.57 29.40 51.19
C ASN A 334 -16.99 28.64 49.92
N ALA A 335 -16.67 29.21 48.76
CA ALA A 335 -16.87 28.58 47.46
C ALA A 335 -16.15 27.23 47.42
N GLU A 336 -16.72 26.30 46.65
CA GLU A 336 -16.07 25.04 46.31
C GLU A 336 -16.07 24.92 44.79
N LEU A 337 -15.05 24.26 44.25
CA LEU A 337 -14.95 23.95 42.83
C LEU A 337 -16.13 23.07 42.37
N THR A 338 -16.56 23.29 41.13
CA THR A 338 -17.61 22.51 40.45
C THR A 338 -17.05 21.38 39.60
N TYR A 339 -15.74 21.40 39.37
CA TYR A 339 -14.97 20.31 38.79
C TYR A 339 -14.17 19.57 39.89
N ILE A 340 -13.63 18.41 39.53
CA ILE A 340 -12.71 17.65 40.38
C ILE A 340 -11.33 17.91 39.81
N VAL A 341 -10.40 18.38 40.64
CA VAL A 341 -8.99 18.51 40.27
C VAL A 341 -8.50 17.15 39.78
N PRO A 342 -8.03 17.06 38.52
CA PRO A 342 -7.49 15.84 37.94
C PRO A 342 -6.30 15.28 38.73
N ASN A 343 -6.19 13.96 38.67
CA ASN A 343 -5.09 13.13 39.17
C ASN A 343 -5.25 11.86 38.33
N THR A 344 -4.48 11.77 37.24
CA THR A 344 -4.73 10.84 36.13
C THR A 344 -4.32 9.41 36.51
N ASP A 345 -3.17 9.25 37.15
CA ASP A 345 -2.63 7.96 37.58
C ASP A 345 -3.23 7.41 38.92
N LEU A 346 -4.03 8.21 39.63
CA LEU A 346 -4.65 7.93 40.94
C LEU A 346 -3.64 7.67 42.07
N ASN A 347 -2.46 8.22 41.91
CA ASN A 347 -1.24 8.02 42.65
C ASN A 347 -0.66 9.44 42.95
N GLY A 348 0.28 9.57 43.89
CA GLY A 348 0.96 10.86 44.12
C GLY A 348 0.11 12.13 44.27
N ASN A 349 0.48 13.14 43.49
CA ASN A 349 -0.02 14.51 43.50
C ASN A 349 -1.09 14.72 42.41
N PRO A 350 -1.86 15.81 42.41
CA PRO A 350 -2.69 16.18 41.25
C PRO A 350 -1.84 16.50 40.01
N ASP A 351 -2.44 16.43 38.81
CA ASP A 351 -1.72 16.57 37.53
C ASP A 351 -0.81 17.83 37.50
N PHE A 352 -1.30 19.01 37.93
CA PHE A 352 -0.52 20.26 37.97
C PHE A 352 0.66 20.31 38.98
N LEU A 353 0.94 19.21 39.67
CA LEU A 353 2.04 19.04 40.63
C LEU A 353 2.72 17.66 40.41
N ASP A 354 2.65 17.14 39.20
CA ASP A 354 3.06 15.79 38.86
C ASP A 354 3.69 15.79 37.47
N ILE A 355 5.00 15.55 37.40
CA ILE A 355 5.75 15.67 36.13
C ILE A 355 5.58 14.46 35.19
N ASP A 356 4.80 13.44 35.59
CA ASP A 356 4.49 12.19 34.90
C ASP A 356 3.02 11.83 35.23
N ALA A 357 2.08 12.67 34.78
CA ALA A 357 0.70 12.69 35.30
C ALA A 357 -0.08 11.37 35.10
N ASP A 358 0.23 10.59 34.06
CA ASP A 358 -0.35 9.26 33.84
C ASP A 358 0.49 8.08 34.38
N GLY A 359 1.68 8.38 34.90
CA GLY A 359 2.55 7.46 35.63
C GLY A 359 3.13 6.35 34.76
N ASP A 360 3.32 6.61 33.47
CA ASP A 360 3.83 5.66 32.50
C ASP A 360 5.38 5.61 32.47
N GLY A 361 6.02 6.60 33.10
CA GLY A 361 7.47 6.75 33.25
C GLY A 361 8.14 7.61 32.17
N LEU A 362 7.37 8.18 31.25
CA LEU A 362 7.75 9.33 30.45
C LEU A 362 7.50 10.59 31.31
N VAL A 363 7.79 11.78 30.77
CA VAL A 363 7.54 13.01 31.54
C VAL A 363 6.73 13.95 30.67
N ASP A 364 5.84 14.68 31.31
CA ASP A 364 4.83 15.51 30.67
C ASP A 364 5.45 16.56 29.73
N ASN A 365 6.58 17.16 30.13
CA ASN A 365 7.36 18.06 29.27
C ASN A 365 7.76 17.44 27.93
N ILE A 366 8.12 16.14 27.93
CA ILE A 366 8.50 15.39 26.73
C ILE A 366 7.24 15.05 25.92
N GLU A 367 6.17 14.63 26.58
CA GLU A 367 4.92 14.18 25.97
C GLU A 367 4.07 15.30 25.40
N ALA A 368 4.08 16.48 26.01
CA ALA A 368 3.43 17.67 25.50
C ALA A 368 4.05 18.23 24.21
N GLN A 369 5.15 17.65 23.70
CA GLN A 369 5.90 18.18 22.55
C GLN A 369 6.26 17.13 21.49
N LEU A 370 6.20 17.52 20.21
CA LEU A 370 6.73 16.71 19.11
C LEU A 370 8.25 16.53 19.21
N THR A 371 8.75 15.34 18.88
CA THR A 371 10.18 14.99 18.93
C THR A 371 11.04 15.94 18.10
N ALA A 372 10.58 16.32 16.90
CA ALA A 372 11.36 17.14 15.98
C ALA A 372 11.48 18.62 16.39
N SER A 373 10.57 19.12 17.22
CA SER A 373 10.51 20.52 17.67
C SER A 373 10.66 20.69 19.19
N TYR A 374 11.02 19.63 19.89
CA TYR A 374 11.24 19.63 21.33
C TYR A 374 12.16 20.79 21.77
N THR A 375 11.68 21.56 22.73
CA THR A 375 12.40 22.63 23.39
C THR A 375 12.50 22.28 24.86
N THR A 376 13.71 22.29 25.40
CA THR A 376 13.98 21.99 26.82
C THR A 376 13.88 23.27 27.67
N THR A 377 13.62 23.11 28.96
CA THR A 377 13.61 24.18 29.97
C THR A 377 14.95 24.92 29.98
N ASN A 378 14.94 26.17 30.44
CA ASN A 378 16.16 26.96 30.54
C ASN A 378 16.50 27.36 31.98
N GLY A 379 15.62 27.05 32.94
CA GLY A 379 15.82 27.29 34.37
C GLY A 379 15.84 28.78 34.71
N VAL A 380 15.12 29.58 33.93
CA VAL A 380 14.90 31.01 34.19
C VAL A 380 13.42 31.27 34.13
N PHE A 381 12.88 31.59 35.29
CA PHE A 381 11.44 31.70 35.52
C PHE A 381 10.96 33.14 35.48
N SER A 382 9.66 33.29 35.24
CA SER A 382 8.98 34.57 35.16
C SER A 382 8.68 35.11 36.57
N ALA A 383 7.77 36.07 36.70
CA ALA A 383 7.31 36.51 38.02
C ALA A 383 6.07 35.74 38.51
N THR A 384 5.54 34.86 37.65
CA THR A 384 4.39 33.98 37.83
C THR A 384 4.82 32.53 37.60
N GLY A 385 6.07 32.22 37.98
CA GLY A 385 6.75 30.91 37.91
C GLY A 385 7.03 30.27 36.54
N ILE A 386 6.32 30.63 35.48
CA ILE A 386 6.53 30.05 34.13
C ILE A 386 7.99 30.12 33.62
N ASP A 387 8.59 28.99 33.19
CA ASP A 387 9.90 28.97 32.51
C ASP A 387 9.88 29.82 31.23
N THR A 388 10.86 30.72 31.10
CA THR A 388 10.96 31.66 29.96
C THR A 388 11.20 31.00 28.59
N ALA A 389 11.43 29.68 28.54
CA ALA A 389 11.41 28.85 27.33
C ALA A 389 9.98 28.71 26.79
N TYR A 390 8.98 28.73 27.67
CA TYR A 390 7.56 28.51 27.40
C TYR A 390 6.72 29.71 27.86
N PRO A 391 6.97 30.94 27.36
CA PRO A 391 6.35 32.16 27.90
C PRO A 391 4.81 32.26 27.76
N ASN A 392 4.15 31.28 27.14
CA ASN A 392 2.68 31.17 27.04
C ASN A 392 2.23 29.71 27.31
N GLY A 393 3.04 28.92 28.03
CA GLY A 393 2.92 27.47 28.13
C GLY A 393 3.24 26.73 26.83
N LEU A 394 3.34 25.41 26.96
CA LEU A 394 3.29 24.45 25.88
C LEU A 394 1.85 24.30 25.40
N LEU A 395 1.71 23.84 24.15
CA LEU A 395 0.44 23.37 23.63
C LEU A 395 0.53 21.85 23.58
N PRO A 396 -0.08 21.13 24.54
CA PRO A 396 0.01 19.67 24.59
C PRO A 396 -0.41 19.03 23.26
N ILE A 397 0.27 17.95 22.91
CA ILE A 397 -0.03 17.17 21.71
C ILE A 397 -1.17 16.20 22.03
N ASP A 398 -2.00 15.95 21.02
CA ASP A 398 -3.07 14.95 20.98
C ASP A 398 -2.84 14.20 19.66
N THR A 399 -2.09 13.10 19.75
CA THR A 399 -1.49 12.40 18.60
C THR A 399 -2.57 11.81 17.68
N GLU A 400 -3.60 11.22 18.25
CA GLU A 400 -4.70 10.52 17.60
C GLU A 400 -5.96 11.37 17.41
N ASN A 401 -6.00 12.58 17.98
CA ASN A 401 -7.08 13.56 17.92
C ASN A 401 -8.38 13.06 18.56
N ASP A 402 -8.29 12.31 19.66
CA ASP A 402 -9.46 11.84 20.41
C ASP A 402 -9.94 12.81 21.51
N GLY A 403 -9.08 13.77 21.87
CA GLY A 403 -9.34 14.81 22.86
C GLY A 403 -8.76 14.52 24.24
N ILE A 404 -7.98 13.44 24.40
CA ILE A 404 -7.02 13.25 25.49
C ILE A 404 -5.66 13.72 24.97
N PHE A 405 -4.86 14.37 25.83
CA PHE A 405 -3.53 14.82 25.44
C PHE A 405 -2.49 13.77 25.81
N ASP A 406 -1.41 13.67 25.04
CA ASP A 406 -0.39 12.62 25.17
C ASP A 406 0.10 12.46 26.63
N TYR A 407 0.39 13.56 27.35
CA TYR A 407 0.90 13.52 28.75
C TYR A 407 -0.07 12.93 29.80
N ILE A 408 -1.33 12.72 29.44
CA ILE A 408 -2.35 12.09 30.29
C ILE A 408 -3.00 10.88 29.60
N ASP A 409 -2.43 10.43 28.48
CA ASP A 409 -2.90 9.28 27.73
C ASP A 409 -1.89 8.13 27.82
N ILE A 410 -2.24 7.10 28.58
CA ILE A 410 -1.45 5.87 28.74
C ILE A 410 -1.14 5.12 27.42
N ASN A 411 -1.75 5.54 26.31
CA ASN A 411 -1.57 4.98 24.98
C ASN A 411 -1.78 6.05 23.89
N ALA A 412 -0.83 6.96 23.71
CA ALA A 412 -0.98 8.16 22.89
C ALA A 412 -1.21 7.88 21.38
N ASP A 413 -0.83 6.72 20.85
CA ASP A 413 -1.12 6.37 19.44
C ASP A 413 -2.23 5.33 19.25
N ASN A 414 -2.80 4.85 20.36
CA ASN A 414 -3.87 3.87 20.46
C ASN A 414 -3.57 2.56 19.73
N ASP A 415 -2.33 2.09 19.80
CA ASP A 415 -1.94 0.81 19.24
C ASP A 415 -2.13 -0.38 20.22
N ILE A 416 -1.40 -1.49 20.04
CA ILE A 416 -1.50 -2.66 20.92
C ILE A 416 -0.60 -2.59 22.16
N ARG A 417 0.33 -1.65 22.25
CA ARG A 417 1.24 -1.41 23.37
C ARG A 417 0.86 -0.09 24.03
N ASP A 418 1.11 -0.02 25.33
CA ASP A 418 0.92 1.19 26.12
C ASP A 418 2.27 1.93 26.19
N ASP A 419 2.25 3.23 26.45
CA ASP A 419 3.41 4.13 26.34
C ASP A 419 4.55 3.71 27.30
N SER A 420 4.19 3.25 28.51
CA SER A 420 5.11 2.63 29.48
C SER A 420 5.91 1.42 28.96
N ILE A 421 5.42 0.75 27.91
CA ILE A 421 6.15 -0.32 27.21
C ILE A 421 7.05 0.29 26.13
N GLU A 422 6.51 1.21 25.34
CA GLU A 422 7.16 1.73 24.13
C GLU A 422 8.31 2.69 24.45
N GLY A 423 8.17 3.51 25.48
CA GLY A 423 9.25 4.32 26.03
C GLY A 423 10.42 3.47 26.53
N TRP A 424 10.16 2.26 27.03
CA TRP A 424 11.14 1.51 27.83
C TRP A 424 11.54 0.13 27.28
N ASP A 425 11.02 -0.31 26.13
CA ASP A 425 11.43 -1.50 25.39
C ASP A 425 12.57 -1.18 24.40
N LEU A 426 13.79 -1.10 24.93
CA LEU A 426 15.02 -0.78 24.20
C LEU A 426 15.42 -1.88 23.20
N ASN A 427 14.83 -3.08 23.31
CA ASN A 427 15.21 -4.24 22.51
C ASN A 427 14.11 -4.67 21.50
N SER A 428 12.92 -4.07 21.61
CA SER A 428 11.74 -4.28 20.79
C SER A 428 11.20 -5.73 20.84
N ASP A 429 11.26 -6.38 22.01
CA ASP A 429 10.68 -7.72 22.23
C ASP A 429 9.27 -7.72 22.85
N GLY A 430 8.69 -6.54 23.05
CA GLY A 430 7.39 -6.31 23.65
C GLY A 430 7.39 -6.39 25.18
N ILE A 431 8.56 -6.31 25.83
CA ILE A 431 8.70 -6.30 27.28
C ILE A 431 9.62 -5.12 27.66
N PRO A 432 9.15 -4.16 28.48
CA PRO A 432 10.00 -3.04 28.87
C PRO A 432 11.16 -3.49 29.77
N GLU A 433 12.32 -2.88 29.59
CA GLU A 433 13.51 -3.14 30.41
C GLU A 433 13.43 -2.52 31.80
N ILE A 434 12.70 -1.41 31.91
CA ILE A 434 12.50 -0.64 33.13
C ILE A 434 11.04 -0.77 33.52
N VAL A 435 10.79 -1.00 34.81
CA VAL A 435 9.45 -1.21 35.36
C VAL A 435 9.35 -0.45 36.67
N PRO A 436 8.16 0.10 37.00
CA PRO A 436 7.98 0.96 38.16
C PRO A 436 8.30 0.25 39.48
N SER A 437 8.96 0.96 40.39
CA SER A 437 9.35 0.48 41.71
C SER A 437 8.27 0.71 42.78
N ASN A 438 7.26 1.51 42.46
CA ASN A 438 6.20 2.06 43.31
C ASN A 438 6.77 2.88 44.48
N LEU A 439 7.82 3.65 44.20
CA LEU A 439 8.48 4.55 45.13
C LEU A 439 8.75 5.86 44.39
N ASP A 440 8.59 6.96 45.10
CA ASP A 440 8.88 8.31 44.65
C ASP A 440 9.48 9.02 45.88
N ALA A 441 10.77 9.36 45.83
CA ALA A 441 11.54 9.77 46.99
C ALA A 441 11.48 11.27 47.27
N ASP A 442 11.37 12.07 46.22
CA ASP A 442 11.27 13.53 46.19
C ASP A 442 9.84 14.03 45.96
N ASN A 443 8.90 13.12 45.71
CA ASN A 443 7.48 13.41 45.56
C ASN A 443 7.18 14.30 44.34
N ASP A 444 7.94 14.10 43.25
CA ASP A 444 7.80 14.86 42.01
C ASP A 444 6.83 14.23 41.01
N GLY A 445 6.28 13.05 41.34
CA GLY A 445 5.34 12.32 40.48
C GLY A 445 5.99 11.16 39.72
N LEU A 446 7.29 11.28 39.40
CA LEU A 446 8.02 10.29 38.63
C LEU A 446 8.57 9.14 39.51
N ASP A 447 8.31 7.89 39.13
CA ASP A 447 8.79 6.74 39.91
C ASP A 447 10.33 6.65 39.94
N ASP A 448 10.89 6.31 41.12
CA ASP A 448 12.31 6.07 41.40
C ASP A 448 13.02 5.15 40.37
N ALA A 449 12.26 4.30 39.67
CA ALA A 449 12.77 3.42 38.61
C ALA A 449 13.12 4.16 37.32
N PHE A 450 12.39 5.22 37.00
CA PHE A 450 12.52 6.07 35.81
C PHE A 450 13.32 7.34 36.12
N ASP A 451 13.22 7.83 37.35
CA ASP A 451 13.86 9.04 37.80
C ASP A 451 15.41 8.94 37.89
N THR A 452 16.07 9.96 37.34
CA THR A 452 17.52 10.12 37.33
C THR A 452 18.08 10.86 38.55
N ASN A 453 17.23 11.53 39.35
CA ASN A 453 17.59 12.31 40.53
C ASN A 453 16.50 12.36 41.61
N ASN A 454 16.45 11.34 42.46
CA ASN A 454 15.41 11.15 43.50
C ASN A 454 15.58 12.04 44.75
N ASN A 455 15.97 13.30 44.57
CA ASN A 455 16.12 14.29 45.64
C ASN A 455 15.67 15.69 45.24
N ALA A 456 15.21 15.92 44.01
CA ALA A 456 14.69 17.19 43.56
C ALA A 456 13.80 17.01 42.33
N VAL A 457 12.64 17.67 42.37
CA VAL A 457 11.76 17.89 41.22
C VAL A 457 12.59 18.33 40.01
N ASN A 458 12.47 17.57 38.92
CA ASN A 458 13.21 17.82 37.69
C ASN A 458 12.29 17.59 36.49
N PRO A 459 11.66 18.65 35.93
CA PRO A 459 10.55 18.51 34.99
C PRO A 459 10.91 17.93 33.62
N THR A 460 12.20 17.67 33.38
CA THR A 460 12.67 17.04 32.15
C THR A 460 13.30 15.67 32.39
N ASN A 461 13.40 15.23 33.66
CA ASN A 461 14.20 14.10 34.11
C ASN A 461 15.63 14.05 33.51
N SER A 462 16.20 15.21 33.13
CA SER A 462 17.47 15.27 32.38
C SER A 462 17.50 14.42 31.08
N GLN A 463 16.33 14.14 30.53
CA GLN A 463 16.11 13.37 29.31
C GLN A 463 15.63 14.28 28.19
N VAL A 464 15.71 13.77 26.96
CA VAL A 464 15.08 14.36 25.77
C VAL A 464 14.38 13.25 25.00
N PRO A 465 13.42 13.57 24.11
CA PRO A 465 12.69 12.53 23.36
C PRO A 465 13.61 11.53 22.64
N THR A 466 14.78 11.96 22.16
CA THR A 466 15.73 11.08 21.45
C THR A 466 16.46 10.05 22.32
N ASP A 467 16.31 10.11 23.64
CA ASP A 467 16.85 9.10 24.55
C ASP A 467 16.04 7.80 24.55
N PHE A 468 14.81 7.86 24.02
CA PHE A 468 13.89 6.72 23.96
C PHE A 468 13.83 6.04 22.57
N PRO A 469 13.30 4.80 22.50
CA PRO A 469 13.20 4.00 21.28
C PRO A 469 12.46 4.69 20.11
N ASN A 470 12.87 4.27 18.90
CA ASN A 470 12.19 4.52 17.63
C ASN A 470 12.48 3.27 16.77
N ALA A 471 11.70 2.23 16.99
CA ALA A 471 11.74 0.94 16.33
C ALA A 471 10.46 0.65 15.53
N ASP A 472 9.32 1.21 15.93
CA ASP A 472 7.99 0.88 15.43
C ASP A 472 7.72 1.50 14.05
N ASP A 473 8.12 2.76 13.79
CA ASP A 473 8.36 3.26 12.42
C ASP A 473 9.62 4.15 12.26
N THR A 474 10.75 3.50 12.01
CA THR A 474 12.04 4.16 11.71
C THR A 474 12.08 5.15 10.53
N ASP A 475 11.02 5.28 9.74
CA ASP A 475 10.92 6.27 8.66
C ASP A 475 10.54 7.67 9.18
N THR A 476 9.97 7.77 10.38
CA THR A 476 9.58 9.02 11.05
C THR A 476 10.51 9.32 12.24
N PRO A 477 10.63 10.60 12.64
CA PRO A 477 11.49 11.00 13.75
C PRO A 477 10.81 10.91 15.12
N GLU A 478 9.50 10.64 15.17
CA GLU A 478 8.76 10.53 16.43
C GLU A 478 9.19 9.25 17.16
N ARG A 479 8.67 9.04 18.36
CA ARG A 479 9.08 7.92 19.21
C ARG A 479 7.98 6.88 19.23
N ASP A 480 8.33 5.68 19.68
CA ASP A 480 7.46 4.52 19.58
C ASP A 480 6.06 4.79 20.17
N TRP A 481 5.96 5.43 21.34
CA TRP A 481 4.67 5.80 21.97
C TRP A 481 3.77 6.76 21.18
N ARG A 482 4.25 7.36 20.08
CA ARG A 482 3.44 8.22 19.19
C ARG A 482 3.36 7.71 17.77
N GLU A 483 3.86 6.50 17.52
CA GLU A 483 4.02 5.93 16.20
C GLU A 483 3.43 4.53 16.14
N ILE A 484 2.18 4.45 15.65
CA ILE A 484 1.52 3.15 15.46
C ILE A 484 2.48 2.18 14.79
N ILE A 485 2.63 0.99 15.38
CA ILE A 485 3.52 -0.04 14.85
C ILE A 485 3.32 -0.21 13.35
N ALA A 486 4.43 -0.10 12.59
CA ALA A 486 4.41 -0.25 11.14
C ALA A 486 4.16 -1.71 10.74
N ILE A 487 2.89 -2.10 10.67
CA ILE A 487 2.47 -3.46 10.33
C ILE A 487 2.63 -3.72 8.83
N PHE A 488 3.24 -4.86 8.51
CA PHE A 488 3.38 -5.40 7.17
C PHE A 488 2.65 -6.73 7.06
N VAL A 489 1.82 -6.88 6.03
CA VAL A 489 1.05 -8.11 5.81
C VAL A 489 1.79 -8.99 4.81
N ILE A 490 2.01 -10.24 5.18
CA ILE A 490 2.55 -11.28 4.29
C ILE A 490 1.54 -12.41 4.11
N ILE A 491 1.67 -13.10 2.98
CA ILE A 491 0.91 -14.30 2.67
C ILE A 491 1.89 -15.37 2.18
N ASP A 492 1.72 -16.60 2.65
CA ASP A 492 2.58 -17.70 2.29
C ASP A 492 2.34 -18.20 0.85
N ALA A 493 3.25 -19.06 0.41
CA ALA A 493 3.06 -19.86 -0.80
C ALA A 493 2.64 -21.28 -0.39
N VAL A 494 1.62 -21.80 -1.05
CA VAL A 494 0.98 -23.08 -0.71
C VAL A 494 1.03 -24.01 -1.90
N SER A 495 1.31 -25.28 -1.66
CA SER A 495 1.29 -26.33 -2.69
C SER A 495 0.44 -27.49 -2.23
N VAL A 496 -0.50 -27.91 -3.08
CA VAL A 496 -1.39 -29.05 -2.84
C VAL A 496 -1.52 -29.89 -4.09
N THR A 497 -1.91 -31.14 -3.92
CA THR A 497 -2.37 -31.99 -5.02
C THR A 497 -3.73 -31.49 -5.52
N GLU A 498 -4.02 -31.64 -6.82
CA GLU A 498 -5.35 -31.35 -7.35
C GLU A 498 -6.47 -32.05 -6.54
N GLY A 499 -7.64 -31.41 -6.47
CA GLY A 499 -8.79 -31.86 -5.68
C GLY A 499 -8.76 -31.51 -4.17
N GLU A 500 -7.65 -30.97 -3.65
CA GLU A 500 -7.51 -30.57 -2.24
C GLU A 500 -7.67 -29.04 -2.03
N GLU A 501 -7.78 -28.60 -0.77
CA GLU A 501 -7.88 -27.17 -0.44
C GLU A 501 -6.50 -26.52 -0.23
N LEU A 502 -6.23 -25.44 -0.96
CA LEU A 502 -5.10 -24.53 -0.69
C LEU A 502 -5.46 -23.62 0.48
N GLU A 503 -4.85 -23.85 1.63
CA GLU A 503 -4.99 -23.01 2.82
C GLU A 503 -3.82 -22.02 2.92
N PHE A 504 -4.05 -20.77 2.53
CA PHE A 504 -3.07 -19.68 2.66
C PHE A 504 -3.09 -19.12 4.08
N THR A 505 -1.90 -18.93 4.65
CA THR A 505 -1.70 -18.24 5.92
C THR A 505 -1.33 -16.78 5.65
N ILE A 506 -2.21 -15.88 6.09
CA ILE A 506 -1.94 -14.45 6.16
C ILE A 506 -1.33 -14.17 7.52
N SER A 507 -0.20 -13.49 7.56
CA SER A 507 0.50 -13.13 8.81
C SER A 507 0.78 -11.63 8.86
N LEU A 508 0.61 -11.05 10.04
CA LEU A 508 1.02 -9.70 10.36
C LEU A 508 2.42 -9.76 10.96
N VAL A 509 3.33 -8.96 10.41
CA VAL A 509 4.72 -8.88 10.85
C VAL A 509 5.16 -7.43 10.92
N THR A 510 6.24 -7.13 11.64
CA THR A 510 6.80 -5.78 11.62
C THR A 510 7.45 -5.49 10.26
N LYS A 511 7.35 -4.26 9.79
CA LYS A 511 7.96 -3.78 8.52
C LYS A 511 9.46 -4.07 8.43
N ASN A 512 10.16 -3.99 9.56
CA ASN A 512 11.62 -4.13 9.63
C ASN A 512 12.08 -5.58 9.83
N ASP A 513 11.24 -6.48 10.36
CA ASP A 513 11.56 -7.90 10.54
C ASP A 513 10.34 -8.81 10.31
N ASN A 514 10.30 -9.45 9.14
CA ASN A 514 9.24 -10.40 8.76
C ASN A 514 9.21 -11.69 9.62
N THR A 515 10.09 -11.84 10.62
CA THR A 515 10.07 -12.97 11.57
C THR A 515 9.38 -12.64 12.89
N LEU A 516 9.18 -11.36 13.19
CA LEU A 516 8.46 -10.89 14.36
C LEU A 516 6.97 -10.78 14.01
N ALA A 517 6.17 -11.64 14.62
CA ALA A 517 4.71 -11.58 14.48
C ALA A 517 4.16 -10.45 15.37
N ILE A 518 3.17 -9.73 14.87
CA ILE A 518 2.55 -8.60 15.57
C ILE A 518 1.04 -8.67 15.52
N GLU A 519 0.37 -8.01 16.46
CA GLU A 519 -1.08 -7.84 16.45
C GLU A 519 -1.45 -6.47 15.89
N SER A 520 -2.71 -6.28 15.52
CA SER A 520 -3.24 -4.96 15.15
C SER A 520 -4.36 -4.60 16.09
N ALA A 521 -4.38 -3.36 16.59
CA ALA A 521 -5.43 -2.86 17.46
C ALA A 521 -6.79 -2.75 16.73
N SER A 522 -6.79 -2.73 15.40
CA SER A 522 -8.00 -2.63 14.57
C SER A 522 -8.08 -3.70 13.47
N ASP A 523 -9.29 -3.89 12.93
CA ASP A 523 -9.57 -4.87 11.89
C ASP A 523 -8.80 -4.57 10.58
N ILE A 524 -8.24 -5.61 9.96
CA ILE A 524 -7.55 -5.50 8.67
C ILE A 524 -8.45 -6.08 7.57
N ASP A 525 -8.94 -5.19 6.72
CA ASP A 525 -9.77 -5.52 5.58
C ASP A 525 -8.91 -5.73 4.32
N ILE A 526 -9.06 -6.91 3.73
CA ILE A 526 -8.36 -7.34 2.53
C ILE A 526 -9.37 -7.75 1.48
N ASN A 527 -9.24 -7.19 0.28
CA ASN A 527 -9.99 -7.62 -0.87
C ASN A 527 -9.16 -8.58 -1.73
N PHE A 528 -9.53 -9.85 -1.75
CA PHE A 528 -8.87 -10.88 -2.53
C PHE A 528 -9.44 -11.05 -3.93
N SER A 529 -8.55 -11.38 -4.86
CA SER A 529 -8.86 -11.82 -6.23
C SER A 529 -7.82 -12.84 -6.70
N THR A 530 -8.21 -13.74 -7.57
CA THR A 530 -7.30 -14.72 -8.17
C THR A 530 -6.94 -14.33 -9.60
N SER A 531 -5.69 -14.56 -10.00
CA SER A 531 -5.25 -14.46 -11.38
C SER A 531 -4.59 -15.77 -11.83
N ASN A 532 -4.93 -16.21 -13.04
CA ASN A 532 -4.31 -17.37 -13.67
C ASN A 532 -2.82 -17.12 -13.88
N GLY A 533 -1.99 -18.10 -13.55
CA GLY A 533 -0.55 -17.98 -13.68
C GLY A 533 0.07 -17.00 -12.71
N THR A 534 1.36 -16.75 -12.93
CA THR A 534 2.11 -15.69 -12.26
C THR A 534 2.88 -14.89 -13.31
N SER A 535 3.63 -13.87 -12.90
CA SER A 535 4.53 -13.15 -13.82
C SER A 535 5.71 -14.00 -14.33
N ALA A 536 5.93 -15.18 -13.74
CA ALA A 536 7.05 -16.08 -14.04
C ALA A 536 6.65 -17.42 -14.68
N THR A 537 5.35 -17.72 -14.83
CA THR A 537 4.88 -19.01 -15.38
C THR A 537 5.02 -19.08 -16.89
N GLU A 538 5.51 -20.22 -17.40
CA GLU A 538 5.41 -20.56 -18.82
C GLU A 538 3.99 -21.03 -19.17
N ILE A 539 3.64 -21.07 -20.46
CA ILE A 539 2.25 -21.27 -20.91
C ILE A 539 1.58 -22.58 -20.41
N TYR A 540 2.36 -23.59 -20.03
CA TYR A 540 1.89 -24.90 -19.56
C TYR A 540 2.04 -25.10 -18.04
N ASP A 541 2.49 -24.06 -17.32
CA ASP A 541 2.61 -24.07 -15.86
C ASP A 541 1.58 -23.09 -15.24
N VAL A 542 0.49 -22.83 -15.96
CA VAL A 542 -0.53 -21.82 -15.65
C VAL A 542 -1.82 -22.50 -15.24
N ALA A 543 -2.10 -22.47 -13.94
CA ALA A 543 -3.39 -22.86 -13.43
C ALA A 543 -4.44 -21.81 -13.85
N THR A 544 -5.53 -22.28 -14.41
CA THR A 544 -6.56 -21.57 -15.16
C THR A 544 -7.93 -21.85 -14.56
N ALA A 545 -8.54 -20.84 -13.93
CA ALA A 545 -9.95 -20.93 -13.56
C ALA A 545 -10.86 -20.92 -14.81
N PRO A 546 -11.94 -21.74 -14.86
CA PRO A 546 -12.48 -22.57 -13.78
C PRO A 546 -12.10 -24.05 -13.88
N PHE A 547 -10.99 -24.39 -14.54
CA PHE A 547 -10.61 -25.78 -14.80
C PHE A 547 -9.80 -26.36 -13.63
N ASP A 548 -8.77 -25.64 -13.19
CA ASP A 548 -7.81 -26.18 -12.21
C ASP A 548 -8.13 -25.70 -10.79
N TYR A 549 -8.83 -24.57 -10.66
CA TYR A 549 -9.28 -24.03 -9.37
C TYR A 549 -10.52 -23.13 -9.48
N ILE A 550 -11.17 -22.90 -8.34
CA ILE A 550 -12.32 -21.99 -8.25
C ILE A 550 -11.83 -20.54 -8.15
N GLY A 551 -11.78 -19.84 -9.29
CA GLY A 551 -11.40 -18.42 -9.34
C GLY A 551 -12.50 -17.44 -8.92
N PHE A 552 -12.08 -16.28 -8.41
CA PHE A 552 -12.95 -15.18 -8.00
C PHE A 552 -12.25 -13.82 -8.23
N THR A 553 -13.04 -12.74 -8.36
CA THR A 553 -12.51 -11.42 -8.73
C THR A 553 -12.57 -10.37 -7.63
N ASN A 554 -13.38 -10.59 -6.58
CA ASN A 554 -13.55 -9.65 -5.48
C ASN A 554 -14.18 -10.41 -4.30
N THR A 555 -13.39 -10.71 -3.28
CA THR A 555 -13.85 -11.37 -2.05
C THR A 555 -13.25 -10.65 -0.86
N THR A 556 -14.11 -10.04 -0.06
CA THR A 556 -13.72 -9.32 1.15
C THR A 556 -13.41 -10.31 2.27
N PHE A 557 -12.27 -10.12 2.90
CA PHE A 557 -11.80 -10.87 4.06
C PHE A 557 -11.36 -9.88 5.12
N THR A 558 -11.81 -10.09 6.35
CA THR A 558 -11.47 -9.23 7.49
C THR A 558 -10.72 -10.07 8.50
N MET A 559 -9.49 -9.68 8.79
CA MET A 559 -8.76 -10.17 9.97
C MET A 559 -9.24 -9.35 11.17
N PRO A 560 -9.79 -9.99 12.21
CA PRO A 560 -10.23 -9.25 13.38
C PRO A 560 -9.03 -8.66 14.14
N ALA A 561 -9.25 -7.55 14.82
CA ALA A 561 -8.29 -6.97 15.75
C ALA A 561 -7.70 -8.02 16.71
N LEU A 562 -6.48 -7.78 17.18
CA LEU A 562 -5.71 -8.65 18.08
C LEU A 562 -5.40 -10.04 17.49
N SER A 563 -5.35 -10.14 16.16
CA SER A 563 -5.01 -11.39 15.45
C SER A 563 -3.70 -11.27 14.70
N GLN A 564 -2.73 -12.12 15.03
CA GLN A 564 -1.43 -12.17 14.35
C GLN A 564 -1.49 -12.89 13.00
N THR A 565 -2.38 -13.87 12.87
CA THR A 565 -2.49 -14.70 11.67
C THR A 565 -3.94 -15.02 11.35
N ALA A 566 -4.23 -15.24 10.08
CA ALA A 566 -5.52 -15.73 9.62
C ALA A 566 -5.36 -16.65 8.40
N LYS A 567 -6.41 -17.41 8.09
CA LYS A 567 -6.39 -18.42 7.02
C LYS A 567 -7.41 -18.09 5.95
N PHE A 568 -7.00 -18.23 4.69
CA PHE A 568 -7.86 -18.07 3.53
C PHE A 568 -7.73 -19.28 2.61
N THR A 569 -8.85 -19.90 2.24
CA THR A 569 -8.86 -21.16 1.49
C THR A 569 -9.31 -20.99 0.05
N ILE A 570 -8.65 -21.67 -0.88
CA ILE A 570 -9.05 -21.80 -2.28
C ILE A 570 -9.11 -23.29 -2.63
N THR A 571 -10.16 -23.71 -3.32
CA THR A 571 -10.34 -25.10 -3.73
C THR A 571 -9.71 -25.34 -5.09
N SER A 572 -8.77 -26.29 -5.20
CA SER A 572 -8.35 -26.86 -6.49
C SER A 572 -9.38 -27.87 -6.98
N LEU A 573 -9.37 -28.15 -8.28
CA LEU A 573 -10.32 -29.03 -8.95
C LEU A 573 -9.56 -30.25 -9.46
N GLU A 574 -10.17 -31.43 -9.28
CA GLU A 574 -9.63 -32.71 -9.76
C GLU A 574 -10.17 -33.00 -11.16
N ASP A 575 -9.33 -33.53 -12.06
CA ASP A 575 -9.76 -34.07 -13.34
C ASP A 575 -9.07 -35.38 -13.78
N ILE A 576 -8.73 -35.53 -15.07
CA ILE A 576 -8.11 -36.73 -15.68
C ILE A 576 -6.95 -36.36 -16.64
N ILE A 577 -6.64 -35.08 -16.75
CA ILE A 577 -5.68 -34.50 -17.67
C ILE A 577 -4.31 -34.63 -17.01
N PHE A 578 -3.33 -35.16 -17.74
CA PHE A 578 -1.95 -35.16 -17.26
C PHE A 578 -1.30 -33.78 -17.47
N GLU A 579 -0.83 -33.16 -16.38
CA GLU A 579 -0.38 -31.77 -16.33
C GLU A 579 1.03 -31.63 -15.76
N ASN A 580 1.57 -30.41 -15.80
CA ASN A 580 2.77 -30.05 -15.04
C ASN A 580 2.35 -29.55 -13.65
N ASP A 581 3.31 -29.21 -12.79
CA ASP A 581 2.99 -28.41 -11.61
C ASP A 581 2.59 -26.99 -12.06
N GLU A 582 1.36 -26.59 -11.76
CA GLU A 582 0.80 -25.34 -12.25
C GLU A 582 0.65 -24.29 -11.15
N LEU A 583 0.71 -23.00 -11.52
CA LEU A 583 0.65 -21.92 -10.55
C LEU A 583 -0.47 -20.92 -10.86
N PHE A 584 -1.05 -20.36 -9.80
CA PHE A 584 -1.90 -19.16 -9.84
C PHE A 584 -1.52 -18.21 -8.72
N ALA A 585 -1.95 -16.95 -8.82
CA ALA A 585 -1.71 -15.94 -7.78
C ALA A 585 -3.00 -15.53 -7.06
N LEU A 586 -2.92 -15.44 -5.74
CA LEU A 586 -3.91 -14.83 -4.85
C LEU A 586 -3.47 -13.39 -4.56
N ASN A 587 -4.11 -12.44 -5.22
CA ASN A 587 -3.82 -11.01 -5.07
C ASN A 587 -4.75 -10.41 -4.01
N GLY A 588 -4.17 -9.84 -2.95
CA GLY A 588 -4.90 -9.08 -1.93
C GLY A 588 -4.62 -7.59 -2.07
N SER A 589 -5.69 -6.78 -2.07
CA SER A 589 -5.61 -5.33 -1.90
C SER A 589 -6.10 -4.98 -0.51
N ILE A 590 -5.24 -4.38 0.30
CA ILE A 590 -5.57 -3.97 1.67
C ILE A 590 -6.27 -2.61 1.62
N THR A 591 -7.36 -2.47 2.37
CA THR A 591 -8.17 -1.24 2.39
C THR A 591 -8.14 -0.52 3.73
N SER A 592 -7.63 -1.16 4.79
CA SER A 592 -7.38 -0.51 6.07
C SER A 592 -6.16 0.43 5.97
N ASN A 593 -6.16 1.51 6.75
CA ASN A 593 -5.10 2.54 6.71
C ASN A 593 -3.98 2.30 7.74
N ASN A 594 -4.11 1.29 8.58
CA ASN A 594 -3.17 0.90 9.65
C ASN A 594 -2.08 -0.08 9.16
N ILE A 595 -1.84 -0.17 7.84
CA ILE A 595 -0.91 -1.12 7.22
C ILE A 595 -0.05 -0.42 6.19
N ILE A 596 1.22 -0.79 6.13
CA ILE A 596 2.21 -0.17 5.25
C ILE A 596 2.05 -0.59 3.78
N ASN A 597 1.86 -1.89 3.52
CA ASN A 597 1.71 -2.39 2.16
C ASN A 597 0.25 -2.47 1.72
N ALA A 598 -0.11 -1.70 0.70
CA ALA A 598 -1.48 -1.73 0.15
C ALA A 598 -1.81 -2.99 -0.68
N ALA A 599 -0.80 -3.82 -1.00
CA ALA A 599 -0.98 -5.01 -1.82
C ALA A 599 -0.11 -6.19 -1.35
N ILE A 600 -0.68 -7.39 -1.44
CA ILE A 600 -0.05 -8.67 -1.13
C ILE A 600 -0.31 -9.68 -2.24
N ILE A 601 0.60 -10.63 -2.43
CA ILE A 601 0.48 -11.69 -3.43
C ILE A 601 0.92 -13.01 -2.81
N GLY A 602 -0.01 -13.97 -2.74
CA GLY A 602 0.23 -15.37 -2.39
C GLY A 602 0.31 -16.23 -3.64
N ILE A 603 1.14 -17.26 -3.63
CA ILE A 603 1.32 -18.16 -4.78
C ILE A 603 0.76 -19.53 -4.44
N GLY A 604 -0.22 -19.99 -5.21
CA GLY A 604 -0.76 -21.34 -5.13
C GLY A 604 -0.15 -22.23 -6.21
N THR A 605 0.37 -23.40 -5.82
CA THR A 605 0.86 -24.44 -6.73
C THR A 605 -0.05 -25.67 -6.67
N ILE A 606 -0.55 -26.09 -7.81
CA ILE A 606 -1.38 -27.29 -7.98
C ILE A 606 -0.48 -28.38 -8.57
N LEU A 607 -0.34 -29.47 -7.83
CA LEU A 607 0.46 -30.62 -8.22
C LEU A 607 -0.43 -31.65 -8.90
N ASP A 608 -0.09 -32.00 -10.14
CA ASP A 608 -0.78 -33.03 -10.91
C ASP A 608 -0.67 -34.40 -10.20
N ASN A 609 -1.79 -35.12 -10.18
CA ASN A 609 -1.90 -36.46 -9.59
C ASN A 609 -2.17 -37.55 -10.65
N ASP A 610 -2.37 -37.14 -11.91
CA ASP A 610 -2.71 -38.00 -13.02
C ASP A 610 -1.50 -38.71 -13.63
N LYS A 611 -1.81 -39.76 -14.39
CA LYS A 611 -0.78 -40.58 -15.05
C LYS A 611 -0.55 -40.11 -16.47
N PRO A 612 0.71 -40.12 -16.95
CA PRO A 612 1.01 -39.88 -18.35
C PRO A 612 0.20 -40.80 -19.27
N PRO A 613 -0.39 -40.27 -20.36
CA PRO A 613 -1.24 -41.06 -21.23
C PRO A 613 -0.48 -42.16 -21.97
N SER A 614 -1.11 -43.32 -22.12
CA SER A 614 -0.68 -44.34 -23.06
C SER A 614 -1.14 -44.00 -24.48
N ILE A 615 -0.34 -44.32 -25.49
CA ILE A 615 -0.60 -43.98 -26.90
C ILE A 615 -0.57 -45.23 -27.77
N THR A 616 -1.56 -45.38 -28.64
CA THR A 616 -1.74 -46.56 -29.50
C THR A 616 -2.16 -46.18 -30.91
N MET A 617 -1.87 -47.04 -31.89
CA MET A 617 -2.29 -46.90 -33.28
C MET A 617 -2.97 -48.18 -33.76
N ASN A 618 -3.96 -48.11 -34.66
CA ASN A 618 -4.56 -49.29 -35.27
C ASN A 618 -3.73 -49.83 -36.47
N ASN A 619 -3.94 -51.11 -36.78
CA ASN A 619 -3.60 -51.66 -38.10
C ASN A 619 -4.67 -51.25 -39.12
N SER A 620 -4.32 -51.24 -40.40
CA SER A 620 -5.22 -50.94 -41.52
C SER A 620 -5.16 -52.07 -42.57
N ARG A 621 -6.24 -52.28 -43.31
CA ARG A 621 -6.32 -53.31 -44.36
C ARG A 621 -7.38 -52.91 -45.37
N GLU A 622 -6.98 -52.61 -46.60
CA GLU A 622 -7.86 -52.11 -47.66
C GLU A 622 -7.45 -52.68 -49.04
N GLU A 623 -8.35 -52.56 -50.02
CA GLU A 623 -8.09 -52.91 -51.43
C GLU A 623 -7.14 -51.88 -52.08
N GLU A 624 -6.35 -52.30 -53.08
CA GLU A 624 -5.53 -51.37 -53.86
C GLU A 624 -6.38 -50.25 -54.49
N GLY A 625 -5.87 -49.02 -54.46
CA GLY A 625 -6.60 -47.81 -54.85
C GLY A 625 -7.42 -47.14 -53.75
N GLU A 626 -7.62 -47.78 -52.59
CA GLU A 626 -8.25 -47.18 -51.41
C GLU A 626 -7.22 -46.78 -50.34
N ASP A 627 -7.48 -45.68 -49.64
CA ASP A 627 -6.57 -45.13 -48.63
C ASP A 627 -6.55 -45.99 -47.36
N LEU A 628 -5.35 -46.38 -46.92
CA LEU A 628 -5.13 -47.06 -45.64
C LEU A 628 -5.20 -46.03 -44.49
N VAL A 629 -6.30 -46.04 -43.73
CA VAL A 629 -6.52 -45.08 -42.64
C VAL A 629 -5.96 -45.60 -41.31
N HIS A 630 -5.11 -44.79 -40.68
CA HIS A 630 -4.61 -44.99 -39.33
C HIS A 630 -5.13 -43.89 -38.39
N THR A 631 -5.54 -44.30 -37.20
CA THR A 631 -5.96 -43.47 -36.08
C THR A 631 -5.04 -43.76 -34.90
N ILE A 632 -4.42 -42.71 -34.40
CA ILE A 632 -3.65 -42.72 -33.16
C ILE A 632 -4.57 -42.23 -32.04
N THR A 633 -4.57 -42.94 -30.91
CA THR A 633 -5.43 -42.65 -29.75
C THR A 633 -4.62 -42.65 -28.46
N ILE A 634 -4.90 -41.69 -27.58
CA ILE A 634 -4.34 -41.61 -26.22
C ILE A 634 -5.38 -42.00 -25.15
N SER A 635 -4.94 -42.54 -24.01
CA SER A 635 -5.84 -43.04 -22.95
C SER A 635 -6.55 -41.96 -22.14
N ASN A 636 -5.93 -40.80 -22.01
CA ASN A 636 -6.41 -39.63 -21.30
C ASN A 636 -5.75 -38.38 -21.92
N PRO A 637 -6.32 -37.19 -21.73
CA PRO A 637 -5.74 -35.95 -22.25
C PRO A 637 -4.47 -35.55 -21.50
N CYS A 638 -3.75 -34.57 -22.02
CA CYS A 638 -2.64 -33.91 -21.34
C CYS A 638 -2.63 -32.42 -21.68
N SER A 639 -2.08 -31.57 -20.81
CA SER A 639 -2.04 -30.11 -21.02
C SER A 639 -1.01 -29.70 -22.09
N THR A 640 0.06 -30.49 -22.24
CA THR A 640 1.12 -30.26 -23.24
C THR A 640 0.88 -31.04 -24.53
N PRO A 641 1.24 -30.50 -25.71
CA PRO A 641 1.04 -31.19 -26.99
C PRO A 641 1.90 -32.46 -27.11
N ILE A 642 1.39 -33.49 -27.80
CA ILE A 642 2.12 -34.72 -28.12
C ILE A 642 2.52 -34.70 -29.60
N LEU A 643 3.83 -34.72 -29.87
CA LEU A 643 4.38 -34.69 -31.23
C LEU A 643 4.81 -36.08 -31.69
N ILE A 644 4.27 -36.52 -32.83
CA ILE A 644 4.43 -37.88 -33.36
C ILE A 644 4.97 -37.81 -34.78
N ALA A 645 6.13 -38.42 -35.02
CA ALA A 645 6.65 -38.62 -36.38
C ALA A 645 6.19 -39.98 -36.91
N VAL A 646 5.43 -40.00 -38.01
CA VAL A 646 4.95 -41.22 -38.66
C VAL A 646 5.73 -41.45 -39.95
N ASN A 647 6.20 -42.70 -40.13
CA ASN A 647 6.90 -43.13 -41.34
C ASN A 647 6.40 -44.50 -41.79
N THR A 648 6.33 -44.70 -43.09
CA THR A 648 6.13 -46.02 -43.71
C THR A 648 7.47 -46.65 -44.07
N ASN A 649 7.57 -47.97 -43.96
CA ASN A 649 8.69 -48.74 -44.51
C ASN A 649 8.17 -49.94 -45.29
N ASP A 650 8.83 -50.22 -46.41
CA ASP A 650 8.54 -51.38 -47.25
C ASP A 650 8.61 -52.70 -46.47
N ASN A 651 7.78 -53.65 -46.87
CA ASN A 651 7.91 -55.05 -46.47
C ASN A 651 7.60 -55.97 -47.65
N LEU A 652 6.35 -56.38 -47.82
CA LEU A 652 5.91 -57.06 -49.05
C LEU A 652 5.45 -56.02 -50.07
N ALA A 653 4.67 -55.04 -49.62
CA ALA A 653 4.39 -53.84 -50.40
C ALA A 653 5.62 -52.91 -50.41
N ILE A 654 5.93 -52.35 -51.57
CA ILE A 654 7.11 -51.54 -51.91
C ILE A 654 6.65 -50.21 -52.51
N SER A 655 7.24 -49.11 -52.05
CA SER A 655 7.03 -47.78 -52.64
C SER A 655 8.08 -47.46 -53.71
N PRO A 656 7.71 -46.81 -54.85
CA PRO A 656 6.41 -46.22 -55.13
C PRO A 656 5.46 -47.14 -55.91
N GLU A 657 5.74 -48.43 -56.03
CA GLU A 657 4.93 -49.38 -56.80
C GLU A 657 3.53 -49.56 -56.19
N ASP A 658 3.43 -50.01 -54.94
CA ASP A 658 2.16 -50.45 -54.34
C ASP A 658 1.51 -49.34 -53.49
N TYR A 659 2.32 -48.43 -52.97
CA TYR A 659 1.86 -47.28 -52.18
C TYR A 659 2.80 -46.08 -52.28
N SER A 660 2.32 -44.91 -51.85
CA SER A 660 3.15 -43.71 -51.71
C SER A 660 3.78 -43.60 -50.33
N GLU A 661 5.13 -43.57 -50.25
CA GLU A 661 5.86 -43.36 -48.99
C GLU A 661 5.33 -42.12 -48.23
N LEU A 662 5.00 -42.32 -46.94
CA LEU A 662 4.54 -41.27 -46.04
C LEU A 662 5.61 -40.98 -44.98
N SER A 663 5.94 -39.70 -44.82
CA SER A 663 6.75 -39.17 -43.72
C SER A 663 6.11 -37.86 -43.25
N GLU A 664 5.38 -37.90 -42.14
CA GLU A 664 4.61 -36.75 -41.63
C GLU A 664 4.83 -36.56 -40.11
N ASN A 665 4.73 -35.31 -39.65
CA ASN A 665 4.68 -34.99 -38.23
C ASN A 665 3.25 -34.61 -37.84
N LEU A 666 2.68 -35.38 -36.92
CA LEU A 666 1.34 -35.18 -36.39
C LEU A 666 1.43 -34.61 -34.97
N THR A 667 0.44 -33.80 -34.60
CA THR A 667 0.33 -33.23 -33.24
C THR A 667 -1.05 -33.53 -32.68
N ILE A 668 -1.09 -34.13 -31.50
CA ILE A 668 -2.30 -34.12 -30.67
C ILE A 668 -2.14 -32.92 -29.74
N GLU A 669 -2.96 -31.88 -29.98
CA GLU A 669 -2.94 -30.66 -29.17
C GLU A 669 -3.37 -30.96 -27.73
N GLY A 670 -2.65 -30.39 -26.77
CA GLY A 670 -3.02 -30.48 -25.35
C GLY A 670 -4.25 -29.64 -25.00
N THR A 671 -4.81 -29.86 -23.83
CA THR A 671 -5.95 -29.09 -23.30
C THR A 671 -5.84 -28.97 -21.79
N VAL A 672 -6.36 -27.87 -21.25
CA VAL A 672 -6.70 -27.69 -19.82
C VAL A 672 -8.21 -27.73 -19.60
N ASP A 673 -9.01 -27.87 -20.67
CA ASP A 673 -10.47 -28.00 -20.60
C ASP A 673 -10.86 -29.47 -20.76
N PRO A 674 -11.34 -30.14 -19.69
CA PRO A 674 -11.78 -31.54 -19.74
C PRO A 674 -12.92 -31.78 -20.74
N SER A 675 -13.70 -30.74 -21.07
CA SER A 675 -14.84 -30.83 -21.98
C SER A 675 -14.48 -30.72 -23.46
N ASN A 676 -13.24 -30.32 -23.77
CA ASN A 676 -12.76 -30.10 -25.14
C ASN A 676 -11.43 -30.82 -25.41
N ALA A 677 -11.30 -32.05 -24.92
CA ALA A 677 -10.08 -32.83 -25.07
C ALA A 677 -9.93 -33.51 -26.44
N ASN A 678 -8.78 -33.27 -27.09
CA ASN A 678 -8.35 -34.03 -28.25
C ASN A 678 -7.67 -35.32 -27.78
N THR A 679 -8.27 -36.46 -28.07
CA THR A 679 -7.74 -37.79 -27.67
C THR A 679 -7.33 -38.66 -28.85
N GLN A 680 -7.51 -38.16 -30.08
CA GLN A 680 -7.20 -38.92 -31.29
C GLN A 680 -6.83 -38.01 -32.47
N ILE A 681 -6.00 -38.55 -33.37
CA ILE A 681 -5.67 -37.97 -34.67
C ILE A 681 -5.61 -39.08 -35.73
N SER A 682 -5.97 -38.79 -36.97
CA SER A 682 -5.93 -39.76 -38.07
C SER A 682 -5.11 -39.24 -39.25
N PHE A 683 -4.49 -40.17 -39.97
CA PHE A 683 -3.79 -39.94 -41.24
C PHE A 683 -4.08 -41.09 -42.21
N SER A 684 -3.81 -40.87 -43.49
CA SER A 684 -4.05 -41.85 -44.55
C SER A 684 -2.76 -42.11 -45.34
N ILE A 685 -2.56 -43.37 -45.73
CA ILE A 685 -1.51 -43.77 -46.67
C ILE A 685 -2.20 -44.09 -48.00
N VAL A 686 -1.76 -43.46 -49.08
CA VAL A 686 -2.33 -43.64 -50.42
C VAL A 686 -1.77 -44.92 -51.04
N THR A 687 -2.65 -45.84 -51.41
CA THR A 687 -2.30 -47.04 -52.18
C THR A 687 -2.44 -46.76 -53.69
N ASN A 688 -1.64 -47.44 -54.50
CA ASN A 688 -1.75 -47.36 -55.96
C ASN A 688 -2.62 -48.52 -56.44
N ASN A 689 -3.45 -48.26 -57.45
CA ASN A 689 -4.16 -49.31 -58.17
C ASN A 689 -3.45 -49.53 -59.50
N ASP A 690 -3.04 -50.76 -59.82
CA ASP A 690 -2.39 -51.06 -61.09
C ASP A 690 -3.08 -52.16 -61.93
N ASN A 691 -2.33 -52.96 -62.69
CA ASN A 691 -2.81 -54.05 -63.54
C ASN A 691 -1.72 -55.15 -63.58
N LEU A 692 -1.23 -55.50 -62.39
CA LEU A 692 -0.17 -56.46 -62.08
C LEU A 692 -0.75 -57.56 -61.18
N ASN A 693 -0.81 -58.79 -61.69
CA ASN A 693 -1.20 -59.92 -60.86
C ASN A 693 -0.09 -60.27 -59.86
N GLU A 694 -0.35 -60.09 -58.56
CA GLU A 694 0.64 -60.15 -57.49
C GLU A 694 0.21 -61.08 -56.34
N LEU A 695 0.57 -60.75 -55.11
CA LEU A 695 0.16 -61.54 -53.94
C LEU A 695 -1.19 -61.05 -53.44
N ASP A 696 -2.12 -61.97 -53.13
CA ASP A 696 -3.45 -61.64 -52.56
C ASP A 696 -3.42 -60.62 -51.40
N GLU A 697 -2.33 -60.60 -50.61
CA GLU A 697 -2.11 -59.63 -49.54
C GLU A 697 -0.64 -59.21 -49.48
N GLU A 698 -0.42 -57.90 -49.49
CA GLU A 698 0.89 -57.28 -49.33
C GLU A 698 0.89 -56.38 -48.11
N THR A 699 1.91 -56.50 -47.27
CA THR A 699 2.01 -55.73 -46.02
C THR A 699 3.11 -54.69 -46.10
N LEU A 700 2.91 -53.55 -45.44
CA LEU A 700 3.93 -52.54 -45.15
C LEU A 700 3.97 -52.23 -43.64
N ASN A 701 5.09 -51.73 -43.16
CA ASN A 701 5.25 -51.32 -41.77
C ASN A 701 4.89 -49.84 -41.61
N VAL A 702 4.09 -49.52 -40.61
CA VAL A 702 3.72 -48.14 -40.24
C VAL A 702 4.27 -47.87 -38.84
N ILE A 703 5.23 -46.97 -38.75
CA ILE A 703 5.98 -46.70 -37.53
C ILE A 703 5.73 -45.26 -37.10
N GLY A 704 5.07 -45.10 -35.96
CA GLY A 704 5.01 -43.85 -35.22
C GLY A 704 6.09 -43.79 -34.14
N ALA A 705 6.73 -42.64 -33.99
CA ALA A 705 7.67 -42.35 -32.91
C ALA A 705 7.24 -41.06 -32.20
N VAL A 706 6.99 -41.14 -30.89
CA VAL A 706 6.72 -39.95 -30.08
C VAL A 706 8.04 -39.23 -29.80
N THR A 707 8.05 -37.92 -30.02
CA THR A 707 9.22 -37.06 -29.83
C THR A 707 9.15 -36.22 -28.56
N THR A 708 7.99 -36.16 -27.91
CA THR A 708 7.76 -35.55 -26.60
C THR A 708 7.96 -36.56 -25.47
N ILE A 709 8.01 -36.07 -24.22
CA ILE A 709 8.28 -36.89 -23.02
C ILE A 709 7.04 -37.12 -22.13
N ASN A 710 5.90 -36.55 -22.52
CA ASN A 710 4.62 -36.53 -21.78
C ASN A 710 3.73 -37.75 -22.07
N VAL A 711 4.31 -38.88 -22.48
CA VAL A 711 3.57 -40.12 -22.77
C VAL A 711 4.19 -41.30 -22.02
N GLY A 712 3.33 -42.20 -21.56
CA GLY A 712 3.71 -43.44 -20.89
C GLY A 712 3.96 -44.56 -21.90
N LEU A 713 3.11 -45.59 -21.87
CA LEU A 713 3.22 -46.77 -22.74
C LEU A 713 2.93 -46.42 -24.20
N GLN A 714 3.76 -46.90 -25.14
CA GLN A 714 3.63 -46.61 -26.57
C GLN A 714 3.44 -47.90 -27.38
N ASP A 715 2.44 -47.91 -28.26
CA ASP A 715 2.12 -49.00 -29.19
C ASP A 715 1.85 -48.43 -30.60
N LEU A 716 2.93 -47.96 -31.25
CA LEU A 716 2.90 -47.21 -32.51
C LEU A 716 3.60 -47.93 -33.68
N ILE A 717 3.96 -49.20 -33.52
CA ILE A 717 4.48 -50.03 -34.62
C ILE A 717 3.35 -50.92 -35.09
N LYS A 718 2.83 -50.64 -36.28
CA LYS A 718 1.66 -51.32 -36.85
C LYS A 718 1.95 -51.80 -38.26
N THR A 719 1.05 -52.64 -38.75
CA THR A 719 1.09 -53.17 -40.10
C THR A 719 -0.12 -52.64 -40.85
N ALA A 720 0.12 -52.23 -42.09
CA ALA A 720 -0.93 -52.00 -43.07
C ALA A 720 -0.90 -53.09 -44.12
N THR A 721 -2.06 -53.48 -44.65
CA THR A 721 -2.21 -54.56 -45.62
C THR A 721 -2.98 -54.07 -46.85
N ILE A 722 -2.36 -54.14 -48.02
CA ILE A 722 -2.96 -53.89 -49.33
C ILE A 722 -3.46 -55.24 -49.85
N ILE A 723 -4.69 -55.28 -50.36
CA ILE A 723 -5.32 -56.46 -50.95
C ILE A 723 -5.31 -56.29 -52.46
N ASP A 724 -4.65 -57.21 -53.16
CA ASP A 724 -4.66 -57.31 -54.61
C ASP A 724 -6.10 -57.59 -55.11
N ILE A 725 -6.58 -56.79 -56.07
CA ILE A 725 -7.90 -56.99 -56.70
C ILE A 725 -7.78 -57.46 -58.14
N ASP A 726 -6.56 -57.64 -58.66
CA ASP A 726 -6.31 -58.10 -60.00
C ASP A 726 -6.54 -59.62 -60.14
N PRO A 727 -7.25 -60.06 -61.19
CA PRO A 727 -7.44 -61.47 -61.44
C PRO A 727 -6.21 -62.10 -62.13
N ASN A 728 -5.97 -63.39 -61.87
CA ASN A 728 -5.00 -64.19 -62.61
C ASN A 728 -5.10 -63.99 -64.15
N PRO A 729 -3.98 -63.76 -64.86
CA PRO A 729 -3.97 -63.45 -66.28
C PRO A 729 -4.43 -64.62 -67.16
N PHE A 730 -4.96 -64.32 -68.33
CA PHE A 730 -5.24 -65.28 -69.40
C PHE A 730 -4.13 -65.28 -70.46
N LEU A 731 -3.62 -66.46 -70.79
CA LEU A 731 -2.60 -66.68 -71.81
C LEU A 731 -3.21 -66.73 -73.22
N ALA A 732 -2.69 -65.92 -74.15
CA ALA A 732 -3.12 -65.88 -75.54
C ALA A 732 -1.93 -65.99 -76.51
N ILE A 733 -2.14 -66.64 -77.67
CA ILE A 733 -1.15 -66.76 -78.75
C ILE A 733 -1.79 -66.27 -80.05
N GLU A 734 -1.12 -65.38 -80.78
CA GLU A 734 -1.62 -64.86 -82.05
C GLU A 734 -1.43 -65.85 -83.21
N ASN A 735 -2.35 -65.82 -84.18
CA ASN A 735 -2.19 -66.56 -85.44
C ASN A 735 -1.24 -65.82 -86.38
N ILE A 736 -0.40 -66.54 -87.10
CA ILE A 736 0.59 -65.95 -88.02
C ILE A 736 0.68 -66.73 -89.33
N THR A 737 1.04 -66.07 -90.42
CA THR A 737 1.21 -66.68 -91.75
C THR A 737 2.53 -66.24 -92.35
N VAL A 738 3.31 -67.20 -92.86
CA VAL A 738 4.58 -66.93 -93.55
C VAL A 738 4.70 -67.75 -94.83
N GLU A 739 5.56 -67.32 -95.74
CA GLU A 739 6.04 -68.19 -96.82
C GLU A 739 7.06 -69.18 -96.26
N GLU A 740 7.03 -70.40 -96.77
CA GLU A 740 7.99 -71.47 -96.48
C GLU A 740 9.44 -70.97 -96.58
N GLY A 741 10.30 -71.44 -95.67
CA GLY A 741 11.65 -70.94 -95.45
C GLY A 741 11.77 -69.75 -94.48
N ASN A 742 10.67 -69.05 -94.16
CA ASN A 742 10.66 -68.00 -93.13
C ASN A 742 10.19 -68.52 -91.76
N SER A 743 10.63 -67.88 -90.67
CA SER A 743 10.22 -68.29 -89.32
C SER A 743 8.81 -67.80 -88.97
N LEU A 744 7.96 -68.70 -88.49
CA LEU A 744 6.70 -68.36 -87.81
C LEU A 744 7.06 -67.81 -86.42
N VAL A 745 6.88 -66.50 -86.21
CA VAL A 745 7.24 -65.84 -84.95
C VAL A 745 5.97 -65.60 -84.13
N PHE A 746 5.66 -66.52 -83.21
CA PHE A 746 4.50 -66.41 -82.34
C PHE A 746 4.77 -65.45 -81.19
N THR A 747 3.78 -64.61 -80.84
CA THR A 747 3.80 -63.82 -79.61
C THR A 747 2.84 -64.45 -78.63
N VAL A 748 3.35 -64.88 -77.47
CA VAL A 748 2.58 -65.41 -76.35
C VAL A 748 2.40 -64.28 -75.34
N LYS A 749 1.16 -63.90 -75.03
CA LYS A 749 0.80 -62.73 -74.20
C LYS A 749 -0.01 -63.14 -72.98
N LEU A 750 0.13 -62.38 -71.90
CA LEU A 750 -0.75 -62.36 -70.74
C LEU A 750 -1.76 -61.23 -70.91
N LEU A 751 -3.05 -61.55 -70.73
CA LEU A 751 -4.15 -60.62 -70.88
C LEU A 751 -5.05 -60.65 -69.65
N ASN A 752 -5.57 -59.50 -69.24
CA ASN A 752 -6.63 -59.45 -68.22
C ASN A 752 -8.00 -59.81 -68.82
N THR A 753 -9.06 -59.72 -68.02
CA THR A 753 -10.44 -60.04 -68.45
C THR A 753 -10.96 -59.15 -69.57
N ASP A 754 -10.42 -57.94 -69.72
CA ASP A 754 -10.78 -56.97 -70.76
C ASP A 754 -9.91 -57.10 -72.03
N LEU A 755 -9.05 -58.13 -72.09
CA LEU A 755 -8.11 -58.40 -73.18
C LEU A 755 -6.98 -57.36 -73.30
N GLU A 756 -6.67 -56.63 -72.24
CA GLU A 756 -5.52 -55.72 -72.16
C GLU A 756 -4.28 -56.46 -71.65
N LEU A 757 -3.08 -55.97 -71.98
CA LEU A 757 -1.84 -56.61 -71.54
C LEU A 757 -1.69 -56.50 -70.03
N MET A 758 -1.56 -57.66 -69.36
CA MET A 758 -1.38 -57.77 -67.92
C MET A 758 0.05 -58.25 -67.63
N GLN A 759 0.63 -57.78 -66.53
CA GLN A 759 1.91 -58.27 -66.05
C GLN A 759 1.70 -59.27 -64.90
N ASN A 760 2.73 -60.04 -64.57
CA ASN A 760 2.70 -60.95 -63.43
C ASN A 760 3.93 -60.73 -62.57
N TYR A 761 3.74 -60.61 -61.25
CA TYR A 761 4.82 -60.35 -60.30
C TYR A 761 5.88 -61.49 -60.31
N LEU A 762 5.44 -62.74 -60.44
CA LEU A 762 6.33 -63.90 -60.62
C LEU A 762 6.43 -64.34 -62.07
N SER A 763 7.50 -65.03 -62.43
CA SER A 763 7.60 -65.60 -63.79
C SER A 763 6.58 -66.73 -63.98
N ILE A 764 5.82 -66.71 -65.08
CA ILE A 764 4.90 -67.79 -65.46
C ILE A 764 5.64 -68.80 -66.33
N ASN A 765 5.80 -70.03 -65.84
CA ASN A 765 6.49 -71.10 -66.55
C ASN A 765 5.56 -71.79 -67.56
N LEU A 766 5.98 -71.88 -68.81
CA LEU A 766 5.20 -72.42 -69.93
C LEU A 766 5.94 -73.59 -70.58
N THR A 767 5.20 -74.60 -71.02
CA THR A 767 5.66 -75.58 -72.01
C THR A 767 5.02 -75.25 -73.35
N LEU A 768 5.86 -74.95 -74.35
CA LEU A 768 5.43 -74.66 -75.71
C LEU A 768 5.70 -75.88 -76.59
N GLU A 769 4.66 -76.37 -77.26
CA GLU A 769 4.77 -77.47 -78.22
C GLU A 769 4.04 -77.16 -79.51
N THR A 770 4.64 -77.61 -80.62
CA THR A 770 4.00 -77.58 -81.94
C THR A 770 3.27 -78.87 -82.21
N ILE A 771 2.05 -78.77 -82.73
CA ILE A 771 1.18 -79.87 -83.09
C ILE A 771 0.81 -79.74 -84.56
N ASP A 772 1.02 -80.82 -85.31
CA ASP A 772 0.62 -80.93 -86.72
C ASP A 772 -0.91 -80.77 -86.86
N ASP A 773 -1.36 -79.94 -87.79
CA ASP A 773 -2.76 -79.89 -88.24
C ASP A 773 -2.88 -80.44 -89.67
N THR A 774 -2.47 -79.65 -90.67
CA THR A 774 -2.30 -80.15 -92.05
C THR A 774 -0.84 -80.27 -92.46
N THR A 775 0.09 -79.72 -91.68
CA THR A 775 1.54 -79.91 -91.80
C THR A 775 1.98 -81.28 -91.27
N SER A 776 3.21 -81.65 -91.58
CA SER A 776 3.98 -82.80 -91.11
C SER A 776 5.31 -82.34 -90.51
N ALA A 777 5.51 -82.57 -89.21
CA ALA A 777 6.73 -82.20 -88.52
C ALA A 777 8.00 -82.77 -89.18
N ASN A 778 9.03 -81.92 -89.31
CA ASN A 778 10.33 -82.16 -89.95
C ASN A 778 10.30 -82.33 -91.48
N GLN A 779 9.14 -82.20 -92.10
CA GLN A 779 9.03 -81.97 -93.54
C GLN A 779 8.82 -80.47 -93.78
N ASP A 780 7.82 -79.88 -93.12
CA ASP A 780 7.39 -78.50 -93.43
C ASP A 780 7.87 -77.50 -92.38
N TYR A 781 8.16 -77.99 -91.17
CA TYR A 781 8.71 -77.17 -90.08
C TYR A 781 9.52 -77.99 -89.06
N GLN A 782 10.39 -77.32 -88.30
CA GLN A 782 11.11 -77.94 -87.18
C GLN A 782 10.23 -77.95 -85.93
N SER A 783 9.80 -79.14 -85.51
CA SER A 783 8.98 -79.29 -84.30
C SER A 783 9.71 -78.79 -83.06
N ILE A 784 9.00 -78.03 -82.22
CA ILE A 784 9.52 -77.60 -80.91
C ILE A 784 8.72 -78.24 -79.78
N ASN A 785 9.43 -78.56 -78.71
CA ASN A 785 8.88 -78.86 -77.39
C ASN A 785 9.86 -78.25 -76.38
N VAL A 786 9.56 -77.05 -75.92
CA VAL A 786 10.48 -76.24 -75.11
C VAL A 786 9.80 -75.75 -73.85
N VAL A 787 10.54 -75.79 -72.75
CA VAL A 787 10.14 -75.13 -71.50
C VAL A 787 10.72 -73.73 -71.52
N THR A 788 9.86 -72.73 -71.31
CA THR A 788 10.20 -71.31 -71.28
C THR A 788 9.38 -70.63 -70.18
N ASN A 789 9.54 -69.32 -70.01
CA ASN A 789 8.71 -68.55 -69.10
C ASN A 789 8.44 -67.15 -69.65
N ILE A 790 7.31 -66.58 -69.25
CA ILE A 790 7.12 -65.13 -69.26
C ILE A 790 7.78 -64.63 -67.98
N LEU A 791 8.79 -63.78 -68.11
CA LEU A 791 9.53 -63.28 -66.96
C LEU A 791 8.63 -62.43 -66.06
N ALA A 792 8.98 -62.34 -64.78
CA ALA A 792 8.35 -61.41 -63.85
C ALA A 792 8.32 -59.99 -64.43
N ASN A 793 7.22 -59.27 -64.22
CA ASN A 793 6.97 -57.89 -64.66
C ASN A 793 7.07 -57.72 -66.19
N THR A 794 6.81 -58.78 -66.96
CA THR A 794 6.61 -58.71 -68.40
C THR A 794 5.30 -59.36 -68.81
N SER A 795 4.72 -58.90 -69.91
CA SER A 795 3.40 -59.36 -70.37
C SER A 795 3.45 -60.29 -71.57
N SER A 796 4.63 -60.58 -72.12
CA SER A 796 4.74 -61.44 -73.31
C SER A 796 6.13 -62.02 -73.54
N ILE A 797 6.18 -63.08 -74.35
CA ILE A 797 7.38 -63.63 -74.97
C ILE A 797 7.16 -63.91 -76.44
N ILE A 798 8.27 -64.01 -77.17
CA ILE A 798 8.28 -64.36 -78.58
C ILE A 798 8.87 -65.76 -78.75
N GLN A 799 8.17 -66.63 -79.48
CA GLN A 799 8.62 -67.98 -79.81
C GLN A 799 8.69 -68.16 -81.34
N PRO A 800 9.90 -68.21 -81.93
CA PRO A 800 10.05 -68.58 -83.33
C PRO A 800 9.91 -70.11 -83.52
N VAL A 801 9.23 -70.49 -84.60
CA VAL A 801 9.18 -71.85 -85.16
C VAL A 801 9.73 -71.77 -86.58
N LEU A 802 10.78 -72.54 -86.88
CA LEU A 802 11.44 -72.50 -88.18
C LEU A 802 10.67 -73.37 -89.17
N THR A 803 10.20 -72.78 -90.27
CA THR A 803 9.70 -73.56 -91.42
C THR A 803 10.89 -74.09 -92.22
N ILE A 804 10.70 -75.21 -92.90
CA ILE A 804 11.70 -75.84 -93.78
C ILE A 804 11.32 -75.45 -95.20
N ASP A 805 12.27 -75.01 -96.02
CA ASP A 805 12.08 -74.71 -97.46
C ASP A 805 12.48 -75.95 -98.26
N ASP A 806 11.53 -76.54 -98.99
CA ASP A 806 11.78 -77.70 -99.83
C ASP A 806 11.68 -77.43 -101.35
N ALA A 807 11.20 -78.39 -102.14
CA ALA A 807 11.05 -78.26 -103.60
C ALA A 807 9.67 -78.76 -104.08
N LEU A 808 8.77 -79.09 -103.15
CA LEU A 808 7.48 -79.71 -103.37
C LEU A 808 6.42 -78.62 -103.43
N ASN A 809 5.62 -78.66 -104.49
CA ASN A 809 4.47 -77.77 -104.58
C ASN A 809 3.31 -78.34 -103.74
N GLU A 810 2.98 -77.70 -102.62
CA GLU A 810 2.04 -78.14 -101.60
C GLU A 810 1.00 -77.05 -101.26
N ASP A 811 -0.20 -77.43 -100.80
CA ASP A 811 -1.22 -76.44 -100.46
C ASP A 811 -0.84 -75.68 -99.17
N THR A 812 -1.36 -74.47 -98.93
CA THR A 812 -1.08 -73.76 -97.66
C THR A 812 -1.44 -74.65 -96.48
N GLU A 813 -0.47 -74.89 -95.60
CA GLU A 813 -0.60 -75.81 -94.47
C GLU A 813 -0.66 -75.08 -93.14
N ALA A 814 -1.21 -75.73 -92.11
CA ALA A 814 -1.32 -75.19 -90.77
C ALA A 814 -0.62 -76.08 -89.75
N LEU A 815 -0.02 -75.44 -88.75
CA LEU A 815 0.44 -76.05 -87.50
C LEU A 815 -0.11 -75.25 -86.32
N VAL A 816 -0.26 -75.90 -85.16
CA VAL A 816 -0.71 -75.26 -83.93
C VAL A 816 0.47 -75.15 -82.96
N LEU A 817 0.76 -73.94 -82.49
CA LEU A 817 1.58 -73.75 -81.29
C LEU A 817 0.66 -73.77 -80.08
N GLN A 818 0.86 -74.74 -79.18
CA GLN A 818 0.13 -74.87 -77.93
C GLN A 818 1.03 -74.47 -76.75
N ALA A 819 0.48 -73.69 -75.82
CA ALA A 819 1.11 -73.37 -74.54
C ALA A 819 0.33 -74.01 -73.38
N SER A 820 1.06 -74.77 -72.55
CA SER A 820 0.55 -75.40 -71.34
C SER A 820 1.28 -74.87 -70.10
N THR A 821 0.54 -74.63 -69.02
CA THR A 821 1.06 -74.12 -67.72
C THR A 821 0.22 -74.66 -66.55
N ASN A 822 0.63 -74.38 -65.32
CA ASN A 822 -0.18 -74.64 -64.12
C ASN A 822 -1.40 -73.70 -64.09
N LEU A 823 -2.58 -74.25 -63.82
CA LEU A 823 -3.84 -73.51 -63.77
C LEU A 823 -3.97 -72.58 -62.56
N ALA A 824 -3.01 -72.63 -61.62
CA ALA A 824 -2.97 -71.69 -60.49
C ALA A 824 -2.44 -70.30 -60.89
N ASP A 825 -1.62 -70.23 -61.96
CA ASP A 825 -0.91 -69.01 -62.35
C ASP A 825 -1.59 -68.28 -63.53
N VAL A 826 -2.62 -68.90 -64.13
CA VAL A 826 -3.40 -68.34 -65.25
C VAL A 826 -4.87 -68.77 -65.20
N SER A 827 -5.77 -67.96 -65.76
CA SER A 827 -7.21 -68.22 -65.78
C SER A 827 -7.71 -69.07 -66.98
N ASN A 828 -6.80 -69.59 -67.81
CA ASN A 828 -7.15 -70.41 -68.98
C ASN A 828 -7.93 -71.69 -68.62
N MET A 829 -9.07 -71.93 -69.25
CA MET A 829 -9.82 -73.20 -69.13
C MET A 829 -9.23 -74.34 -69.97
N PHE A 830 -8.50 -73.99 -71.04
CA PHE A 830 -7.85 -74.90 -71.98
C PHE A 830 -6.47 -74.34 -72.35
N ALA A 831 -5.54 -75.21 -72.80
CA ALA A 831 -4.24 -74.79 -73.28
C ALA A 831 -4.37 -73.72 -74.38
N ALA A 832 -3.59 -72.63 -74.26
CA ALA A 832 -3.65 -71.54 -75.22
C ALA A 832 -3.05 -71.99 -76.56
N THR A 833 -3.70 -71.66 -77.68
CA THR A 833 -3.28 -72.11 -79.01
C THR A 833 -3.19 -70.95 -79.99
N GLY A 834 -2.12 -70.89 -80.78
CA GLY A 834 -1.98 -70.03 -81.95
C GLY A 834 -1.74 -70.87 -83.19
N ILE A 835 -2.33 -70.47 -84.33
CA ILE A 835 -2.22 -71.19 -85.60
C ILE A 835 -1.17 -70.52 -86.49
N GLY A 836 -0.16 -71.28 -86.90
CA GLY A 836 0.83 -70.87 -87.89
C GLY A 836 0.48 -71.45 -89.25
N PHE A 837 0.35 -70.59 -90.26
CA PHE A 837 0.11 -70.98 -91.65
C PHE A 837 1.40 -70.88 -92.48
N ILE A 838 1.76 -71.95 -93.18
CA ILE A 838 2.91 -72.03 -94.07
C ILE A 838 2.40 -72.01 -95.51
N LYS A 839 2.79 -70.99 -96.28
CA LYS A 839 2.50 -70.89 -97.70
C LYS A 839 3.66 -71.41 -98.52
N ASP A 840 3.38 -72.40 -99.35
CA ASP A 840 4.31 -72.92 -100.35
C ASP A 840 4.80 -71.81 -101.30
N ASN A 841 6.10 -71.84 -101.62
CA ASN A 841 6.75 -70.89 -102.52
C ASN A 841 7.23 -71.53 -103.84
N ASP A 842 6.98 -72.84 -104.03
CA ASP A 842 7.45 -73.64 -105.16
C ASP A 842 6.49 -73.69 -106.36
N TYR A 843 7.02 -74.20 -107.48
CA TYR A 843 6.30 -74.27 -108.74
C TYR A 843 6.46 -75.66 -109.37
N PRO A 844 5.36 -76.33 -109.78
CA PRO A 844 5.44 -77.67 -110.32
C PRO A 844 6.14 -77.69 -111.69
N ASN A 845 6.98 -78.69 -111.91
CA ASN A 845 7.67 -78.92 -113.19
C ASN A 845 7.28 -80.26 -113.84
N LEU A 846 6.37 -81.01 -113.22
CA LEU A 846 5.93 -82.33 -113.64
C LEU A 846 4.46 -82.54 -113.25
N PHE A 847 3.65 -83.08 -114.16
CA PHE A 847 2.32 -83.60 -113.80
C PHE A 847 1.90 -84.76 -114.72
N SER A 848 1.01 -85.61 -114.22
CA SER A 848 0.60 -86.88 -114.84
C SER A 848 -0.91 -86.93 -115.10
N PRO A 849 -1.42 -86.33 -116.18
CA PRO A 849 -2.85 -86.35 -116.50
C PRO A 849 -3.31 -87.73 -116.99
N ASN A 850 -3.48 -88.67 -116.05
CA ASN A 850 -3.84 -90.07 -116.26
C ASN A 850 -5.21 -90.44 -115.64
N GLY A 851 -5.81 -89.55 -114.85
CA GLY A 851 -7.12 -89.70 -114.21
C GLY A 851 -7.10 -90.47 -112.89
N ASP A 852 -5.96 -90.58 -112.21
CA ASP A 852 -5.83 -91.25 -110.91
C ASP A 852 -6.14 -90.35 -109.70
N GLY A 853 -6.42 -89.06 -109.94
CA GLY A 853 -6.70 -88.05 -108.94
C GLY A 853 -5.47 -87.34 -108.38
N LYS A 854 -4.25 -87.71 -108.78
CA LYS A 854 -2.99 -87.11 -108.32
C LYS A 854 -2.26 -86.44 -109.47
N SER A 855 -1.91 -85.16 -109.28
CA SER A 855 -1.19 -84.37 -110.29
C SER A 855 -1.83 -84.47 -111.70
N ASP A 856 -3.17 -84.58 -111.75
CA ASP A 856 -3.93 -84.68 -113.00
C ASP A 856 -4.04 -83.33 -113.73
N VAL A 857 -3.82 -82.25 -112.98
CA VAL A 857 -3.79 -80.88 -113.48
C VAL A 857 -2.51 -80.20 -113.04
N PHE A 858 -2.04 -79.26 -113.85
CA PHE A 858 -0.96 -78.38 -113.47
C PHE A 858 -1.47 -77.28 -112.54
N LYS A 859 -1.62 -77.61 -111.26
CA LYS A 859 -1.94 -76.68 -110.16
C LYS A 859 -0.65 -76.11 -109.61
N ILE A 860 -0.60 -74.79 -109.46
CA ILE A 860 0.48 -74.08 -108.75
C ILE A 860 -0.11 -73.67 -107.41
N SER A 861 0.45 -74.14 -106.31
CA SER A 861 0.04 -73.79 -104.95
C SER A 861 0.76 -72.52 -104.50
N GLY A 862 0.29 -71.86 -103.43
CA GLY A 862 0.79 -70.55 -102.99
C GLY A 862 0.40 -69.36 -103.89
N ILE A 863 -0.11 -69.61 -105.11
CA ILE A 863 -0.49 -68.59 -106.10
C ILE A 863 -1.73 -67.78 -105.69
N GLU A 864 -2.47 -68.17 -104.65
CA GLU A 864 -3.63 -67.46 -104.10
C GLU A 864 -3.31 -66.01 -103.70
N ALA A 865 -2.05 -65.70 -103.38
CA ALA A 865 -1.58 -64.33 -103.16
C ALA A 865 -1.64 -63.45 -104.43
N TYR A 866 -1.68 -64.07 -105.62
CA TYR A 866 -1.68 -63.42 -106.94
C TYR A 866 -2.97 -63.73 -107.72
N PRO A 867 -4.14 -63.21 -107.30
CA PRO A 867 -5.43 -63.64 -107.81
C PRO A 867 -5.65 -63.36 -109.30
N ASN A 868 -4.83 -62.51 -109.95
CA ASN A 868 -5.00 -62.08 -111.35
C ASN A 868 -3.97 -62.66 -112.34
N PHE A 869 -3.25 -63.71 -111.96
CA PHE A 869 -2.19 -64.28 -112.78
C PHE A 869 -2.67 -64.73 -114.18
N LYS A 870 -1.74 -64.72 -115.13
CA LYS A 870 -1.90 -65.23 -116.49
C LYS A 870 -0.87 -66.35 -116.74
N LEU A 871 -1.37 -67.51 -117.11
CA LEU A 871 -0.58 -68.68 -117.45
C LEU A 871 -0.71 -68.99 -118.94
N VAL A 872 0.41 -69.08 -119.64
CA VAL A 872 0.46 -69.47 -121.06
C VAL A 872 1.42 -70.64 -121.21
N ILE A 873 1.01 -71.71 -121.89
CA ILE A 873 1.79 -72.93 -122.10
C ILE A 873 1.99 -73.16 -123.60
N PHE A 874 3.22 -73.48 -123.97
CA PHE A 874 3.71 -73.69 -125.32
C PHE A 874 4.25 -75.10 -125.49
N ASN A 875 4.09 -75.67 -126.69
CA ASN A 875 4.78 -76.91 -127.07
C ASN A 875 6.24 -76.64 -127.47
N ARG A 876 7.02 -77.71 -127.70
CA ARG A 876 8.45 -77.62 -128.11
C ARG A 876 8.71 -76.81 -129.39
N LEU A 877 7.72 -76.64 -130.27
CA LEU A 877 7.85 -75.85 -131.50
C LEU A 877 7.50 -74.37 -131.29
N GLY A 878 7.11 -73.96 -130.07
CA GLY A 878 6.71 -72.60 -129.73
C GLY A 878 5.24 -72.29 -129.95
N ASN A 879 4.40 -73.27 -130.30
CA ASN A 879 2.97 -73.05 -130.47
C ASN A 879 2.25 -73.08 -129.12
N GLU A 880 1.36 -72.13 -128.88
CA GLU A 880 0.51 -72.08 -127.69
C GLU A 880 -0.45 -73.28 -127.66
N VAL A 881 -0.47 -74.00 -126.54
CA VAL A 881 -1.36 -75.15 -126.29
C VAL A 881 -2.36 -74.89 -125.18
N TYR A 882 -2.08 -73.91 -124.31
CA TYR A 882 -3.00 -73.51 -123.26
C TYR A 882 -2.75 -72.04 -122.90
N THR A 883 -3.83 -71.29 -122.69
CA THR A 883 -3.75 -69.91 -122.22
C THR A 883 -4.88 -69.68 -121.25
N TYR A 884 -4.55 -69.11 -120.09
CA TYR A 884 -5.49 -68.88 -119.02
C TYR A 884 -5.15 -67.60 -118.28
N THR A 885 -6.16 -66.82 -117.95
CA THR A 885 -6.05 -65.67 -117.04
C THR A 885 -7.06 -65.87 -115.93
N ASN A 886 -6.60 -65.87 -114.68
CA ASN A 886 -7.42 -66.21 -113.52
C ASN A 886 -8.47 -65.13 -113.18
N ASN A 887 -8.12 -63.85 -113.38
CA ASN A 887 -9.00 -62.69 -113.17
C ASN A 887 -9.76 -62.69 -111.83
N GLY A 888 -9.08 -63.04 -110.72
CA GLY A 888 -9.65 -62.95 -109.38
C GLY A 888 -10.40 -64.19 -108.90
N ARG A 889 -10.36 -65.32 -109.62
CA ARG A 889 -11.07 -66.53 -109.20
C ARG A 889 -10.33 -67.23 -108.05
N ILE A 890 -11.08 -67.58 -107.01
CA ILE A 890 -10.58 -68.34 -105.85
C ILE A 890 -10.10 -69.74 -106.25
N ASN A 891 -10.75 -70.37 -107.23
CA ASN A 891 -10.37 -71.67 -107.77
C ASN A 891 -9.99 -71.54 -109.25
N PRO A 892 -8.69 -71.38 -109.56
CA PRO A 892 -8.21 -71.30 -110.94
C PRO A 892 -8.52 -72.58 -111.72
N ILE A 893 -8.77 -72.43 -113.02
CA ILE A 893 -8.91 -73.57 -113.91
C ILE A 893 -7.50 -73.95 -114.36
N TRP A 894 -7.04 -75.12 -113.97
CA TRP A 894 -5.71 -75.60 -114.26
C TRP A 894 -5.65 -76.42 -115.56
N TRP A 895 -4.46 -76.45 -116.19
CA TRP A 895 -4.28 -77.22 -117.42
C TRP A 895 -4.26 -78.72 -117.14
N ASN A 896 -5.15 -79.47 -117.79
CA ASN A 896 -5.27 -80.93 -117.65
C ASN A 896 -4.49 -81.72 -118.71
N GLY A 897 -3.51 -81.11 -119.38
CA GLY A 897 -2.70 -81.78 -120.40
C GLY A 897 -3.44 -82.12 -121.71
N THR A 898 -4.48 -81.35 -122.07
CA THR A 898 -5.21 -81.49 -123.35
C THR A 898 -5.06 -80.24 -124.24
N PHE A 899 -5.12 -80.43 -125.56
CA PHE A 899 -5.18 -79.37 -126.56
C PHE A 899 -6.27 -79.72 -127.59
N ASN A 900 -7.23 -78.80 -127.79
CA ASN A 900 -8.41 -79.03 -128.65
C ASN A 900 -9.17 -80.33 -128.34
N GLY A 901 -9.33 -80.63 -127.04
CA GLY A 901 -10.05 -81.81 -126.55
C GLY A 901 -9.32 -83.15 -126.73
N LYS A 902 -8.07 -83.15 -127.20
CA LYS A 902 -7.23 -84.35 -127.31
C LYS A 902 -6.05 -84.27 -126.35
N PRO A 903 -5.63 -85.39 -125.72
CA PRO A 903 -4.43 -85.43 -124.89
C PRO A 903 -3.20 -85.01 -125.70
N VAL A 904 -2.40 -84.08 -125.16
CA VAL A 904 -1.15 -83.66 -125.82
C VAL A 904 -0.11 -84.77 -125.70
N PRO A 905 0.83 -84.96 -126.65
CA PRO A 905 1.86 -85.99 -126.53
C PRO A 905 2.67 -85.88 -125.24
N VAL A 906 3.15 -87.02 -124.71
CA VAL A 906 4.11 -87.00 -123.60
C VAL A 906 5.38 -86.26 -124.03
N GLY A 907 5.91 -85.41 -123.15
CA GLY A 907 7.05 -84.58 -123.47
C GLY A 907 7.10 -83.29 -122.67
N VAL A 908 8.09 -82.45 -123.00
CA VAL A 908 8.34 -81.17 -122.33
C VAL A 908 7.57 -80.05 -123.02
N TYR A 909 6.84 -79.30 -122.20
CA TYR A 909 6.14 -78.06 -122.54
C TYR A 909 6.79 -76.91 -121.78
N PHE A 910 6.67 -75.70 -122.30
CA PHE A 910 7.19 -74.50 -121.65
C PHE A 910 6.02 -73.64 -121.21
N TYR A 911 6.08 -73.04 -120.03
CA TYR A 911 5.07 -72.11 -119.59
C TYR A 911 5.67 -70.76 -119.21
N THR A 912 4.87 -69.72 -119.40
CA THR A 912 5.09 -68.38 -118.89
C THR A 912 3.97 -68.07 -117.91
N LEU A 913 4.33 -67.84 -116.65
CA LEU A 913 3.44 -67.39 -115.59
C LEU A 913 3.73 -65.91 -115.31
N ASP A 914 2.79 -65.07 -115.70
CA ASP A 914 2.80 -63.65 -115.38
C ASP A 914 1.85 -63.42 -114.20
N PHE A 915 2.37 -62.99 -113.05
CA PHE A 915 1.55 -62.75 -111.86
C PHE A 915 0.59 -61.56 -112.05
N ASN A 916 0.85 -60.71 -113.05
CA ASN A 916 0.01 -59.59 -113.43
C ASN A 916 -0.27 -58.62 -112.26
N ASP A 917 0.68 -58.52 -111.32
CA ASP A 917 0.68 -57.68 -110.12
C ASP A 917 1.50 -56.38 -110.31
N GLY A 918 2.15 -56.24 -111.47
CA GLY A 918 2.98 -55.09 -111.83
C GLY A 918 4.35 -55.02 -111.14
N SER A 919 4.69 -55.99 -110.29
CA SER A 919 5.91 -55.97 -109.46
C SER A 919 6.74 -57.25 -109.57
N THR A 920 6.07 -58.40 -109.61
CA THR A 920 6.73 -59.71 -109.65
C THR A 920 7.13 -60.04 -111.07
N LYS A 921 8.40 -60.41 -111.29
CA LYS A 921 8.90 -60.76 -112.63
C LYS A 921 8.17 -62.01 -113.14
N PRO A 922 7.64 -62.01 -114.38
CA PRO A 922 7.04 -63.20 -114.96
C PRO A 922 8.01 -64.37 -114.94
N ARG A 923 7.57 -65.52 -114.44
CA ARG A 923 8.37 -66.74 -114.41
C ARG A 923 8.17 -67.50 -115.71
N THR A 924 9.27 -67.99 -116.28
CA THR A 924 9.25 -68.92 -117.41
C THR A 924 9.94 -70.20 -116.99
N SER A 925 9.26 -71.32 -117.12
CA SER A 925 9.85 -72.62 -116.83
C SER A 925 9.32 -73.68 -117.79
N PHE A 926 9.72 -74.92 -117.59
CA PHE A 926 9.20 -76.05 -118.32
C PHE A 926 8.33 -76.90 -117.41
N ILE A 927 7.37 -77.59 -118.01
CA ILE A 927 6.63 -78.66 -117.38
C ILE A 927 6.68 -79.91 -118.25
N GLN A 928 7.01 -81.03 -117.63
CA GLN A 928 7.01 -82.33 -118.26
C GLN A 928 5.66 -83.01 -118.07
N VAL A 929 5.04 -83.41 -119.17
CA VAL A 929 3.81 -84.20 -119.17
C VAL A 929 4.17 -85.68 -119.31
N ILE A 930 3.81 -86.47 -118.31
CA ILE A 930 3.94 -87.94 -118.31
C ILE A 930 2.54 -88.58 -118.26
N ARG A 931 2.40 -89.85 -118.67
CA ARG A 931 1.14 -90.59 -118.57
C ARG A 931 1.37 -92.04 -118.22
#